data_AF-A0A8S3ZF37-F1
#
_entry.id   AF-A0A8S3ZF37-F1
#
_cell.length_a   1.000
_cell.length_b   1.000
_cell.length_c   1.000
_cell.angle_alpha   90.00
_cell.angle_beta   90.00
_cell.angle_gamma   90.00
#
_symmetry.space_group_name_H-M   'P 1'
#
loop_
_entity.id
_entity.type
_entity.pdbx_description
1 polymer ?
#
loop_
_entity_poly.entity_id
_entity_poly.type
_entity_poly.pdbx_seq_one_letter_code
_entity_poly.pdbx_strand_id
1 'polypeptide(L)'
;MNLTLLSTLCVLTLVSGVYSSRGSDETIVDITVFAPSYFFTNATRVFFNFNKDTELVSNKEASVLVYDVSKPLIDKNLNLLKPCFNISCEQGCDESNGECICFKGYKLSNTGECIDVNECMEGKAKCDLAAGCYNRKGTYDCMCGEDYYGTGKTCRECKLKCPDKYYEVQPCAKEIQKICKACTQSCRAGYFMAQPCSSHENAMCRVCRPECLPGEFESRQCTNYHDRECKNLTQLTPPLTSTNVILEEKRHVKEDRAKLDKLPAHYVGFTRYKLFRGSGIHLELTVRFIDAAQQFLPINVSQPFSLDLVAPSVLRSYSVQHFCPSPVPDYYILRYKKLEDVTFKQNDNGSIDSCDLHKSSGDLLPPLTGHNLTFLCSQPGSLTNIFSIDEDFFKARTKWVDKSKRCQRNSRACESCTRKCGTENLFSGDPTCSVAGGDDFGESPRLMMCYNCCVKRNCSSDCKDYNKRKCQPEQCSKGNLLEFTMEPSWDSSQDGRFFCPIGPSRHQHLLELDYSVHAEASLEPLHVSKVLIYGDKTWEDTGAMQYSDGILDITVNSSLGIVPNFLEGGTNPQSGIFKVGTYKSHGSQLGTSAIRPDFVFIRPADPHGVPAMPGAHQECTHTALNSMLLASNMENPYIYNQRLEAVANGSVPFVVTSKAQDPLVLATLPRGLSILKKLFSPVTLNVNSFSSDLTQNSTHWLVSVHGETLKCPGFLHIALLDPHYSSQILFDCDAAILCPSRFSITFALPSTDKLGLHKDIIIAVTDQKGVNHFRIYRKTSLKEDITEDIDNEMESKTVTVDMSAHFAVREEREKKEDGNNNQAKDMMNLPLAFPYLLMLSGCILLLLVLAILGLCFQPALPMPDTPYARWYHPFFATGYMMFQFAYSAFVSGTMFFLILTVITSHHVNFVMSHGQLGAMNTASSHIELLQLQRHLEGEINRQDLLADASQKICMQDMRKIVSDLKKFHQSLLDSTKDVFERNRLDLLLSQQKLHVREKLMKDLDHFR
;
A
#
# COMPACT_ATOMS: atom_id res chain seq x y z
N MET A 1 11.21 -47.85 -46.70
CA MET A 1 9.86 -47.65 -47.26
C MET A 1 9.35 -46.29 -46.81
N ASN A 2 8.78 -45.55 -47.76
CA ASN A 2 7.82 -44.46 -47.58
C ASN A 2 8.27 -43.16 -46.90
N LEU A 3 9.22 -42.49 -47.58
CA LEU A 3 9.27 -41.02 -47.68
C LEU A 3 8.45 -40.50 -48.89
N THR A 4 7.45 -41.27 -49.33
CA THR A 4 6.60 -40.99 -50.50
C THR A 4 5.22 -40.45 -50.11
N LEU A 5 4.87 -40.44 -48.82
CA LEU A 5 3.56 -39.94 -48.35
C LEU A 5 3.57 -38.44 -47.97
N LEU A 6 4.74 -37.87 -47.67
CA LEU A 6 4.86 -36.45 -47.28
C LEU A 6 5.05 -35.50 -48.48
N SER A 7 5.54 -36.01 -49.62
CA SER A 7 5.66 -35.21 -50.85
C SER A 7 4.30 -34.92 -51.49
N THR A 8 3.29 -35.75 -51.23
CA THR A 8 1.92 -35.55 -51.72
C THR A 8 1.10 -34.54 -50.91
N LEU A 9 1.51 -34.21 -49.68
CA LEU A 9 0.77 -33.29 -48.80
C LEU A 9 1.33 -31.85 -48.77
N CYS A 10 2.55 -31.62 -49.27
CA CYS A 10 3.13 -30.27 -49.40
C CYS A 10 2.78 -29.53 -50.71
N VAL A 11 2.00 -30.15 -51.61
CA VAL A 11 1.61 -29.53 -52.90
C VAL A 11 0.41 -28.58 -52.76
N LEU A 12 -0.25 -28.51 -51.60
CA LEU A 12 -1.53 -27.79 -51.44
C LEU A 12 -1.48 -26.42 -50.72
N THR A 13 -0.30 -25.83 -50.49
CA THR A 13 -0.20 -24.45 -49.96
C THR A 13 0.71 -23.56 -50.80
N LEU A 14 0.32 -23.37 -52.06
CA LEU A 14 0.71 -22.20 -52.87
C LEU A 14 -0.40 -21.15 -52.68
N VAL A 15 -0.17 -20.13 -51.86
CA VAL A 15 -1.10 -19.01 -51.69
C VAL A 15 -0.98 -18.09 -52.92
N SER A 16 -1.98 -18.12 -53.80
CA SER A 16 -2.18 -17.11 -54.84
C SER A 16 -3.13 -16.02 -54.32
N GLY A 17 -2.67 -14.77 -54.25
CA GLY A 17 -3.54 -13.61 -54.11
C GLY A 17 -4.13 -13.26 -55.47
N VAL A 18 -5.46 -13.23 -55.57
CA VAL A 18 -6.18 -12.81 -56.78
C VAL A 18 -6.56 -11.33 -56.59
N TYR A 19 -6.04 -10.44 -57.43
CA TYR A 19 -6.51 -9.05 -57.48
C TYR A 19 -7.42 -8.90 -58.70
N SER A 20 -8.67 -8.50 -58.45
CA SER A 20 -9.58 -8.09 -59.52
C SER A 20 -9.81 -6.58 -59.42
N SER A 21 -9.56 -5.86 -60.50
CA SER A 21 -9.96 -4.47 -60.66
C SER A 21 -11.15 -4.44 -61.63
N ARG A 22 -12.26 -3.84 -61.21
CA ARG A 22 -13.49 -3.79 -62.03
C ARG A 22 -13.47 -2.55 -62.91
N GLY A 23 -13.13 -2.74 -64.19
CA GLY A 23 -13.44 -1.77 -65.25
C GLY A 23 -14.91 -1.87 -65.66
N SER A 24 -15.46 -0.84 -66.31
CA SER A 24 -16.90 -0.72 -66.54
C SER A 24 -17.52 -1.78 -67.46
N ASP A 25 -16.74 -2.49 -68.30
CA ASP A 25 -17.29 -3.55 -69.18
C ASP A 25 -16.51 -4.86 -69.22
N GLU A 26 -15.34 -4.99 -68.57
CA GLU A 26 -14.60 -6.25 -68.49
C GLU A 26 -13.90 -6.43 -67.14
N THR A 27 -13.83 -7.69 -66.67
CA THR A 27 -13.20 -8.05 -65.39
C THR A 27 -11.81 -8.59 -65.68
N ILE A 28 -10.78 -7.78 -65.47
CA ILE A 28 -9.40 -8.22 -65.59
C ILE A 28 -9.00 -8.86 -64.26
N VAL A 29 -8.55 -10.11 -64.31
CA VAL A 29 -8.10 -10.87 -63.15
C VAL A 29 -6.61 -11.15 -63.31
N ASP A 30 -5.79 -10.45 -62.53
CA ASP A 30 -4.35 -10.71 -62.46
C ASP A 30 -4.09 -11.81 -61.42
N ILE A 31 -3.56 -12.94 -61.90
CA ILE A 31 -3.20 -14.09 -61.07
C ILE A 31 -1.68 -14.15 -60.95
N THR A 32 -1.16 -13.80 -59.78
CA THR A 32 0.28 -13.88 -59.49
C THR A 32 0.60 -15.14 -58.69
N VAL A 33 1.38 -16.05 -59.29
CA VAL A 33 1.79 -17.31 -58.65
C VAL A 33 3.21 -17.17 -58.10
N PHE A 34 3.37 -17.25 -56.78
CA PHE A 34 4.68 -17.28 -56.13
C PHE A 34 5.15 -18.72 -55.96
N ALA A 35 6.14 -19.14 -56.74
CA ALA A 35 6.83 -20.41 -56.56
C ALA A 35 8.35 -20.17 -56.38
N PRO A 36 9.05 -21.04 -55.64
CA PRO A 36 10.50 -21.00 -55.56
C PRO A 36 11.13 -21.14 -56.96
N SER A 37 12.23 -20.43 -57.23
CA SER A 37 12.85 -20.32 -58.56
C SER A 37 13.23 -21.66 -59.21
N TYR A 38 13.44 -22.72 -58.43
CA TYR A 38 13.76 -24.06 -58.94
C TYR A 38 12.56 -24.82 -59.52
N PHE A 39 11.32 -24.37 -59.27
CA PHE A 39 10.12 -24.98 -59.84
C PHE A 39 9.94 -24.67 -61.33
N PHE A 40 10.58 -23.60 -61.84
CA PHE A 40 10.53 -23.23 -63.25
C PHE A 40 11.89 -23.47 -63.91
N THR A 41 12.03 -24.66 -64.47
CA THR A 41 13.10 -25.02 -65.40
C THR A 41 12.61 -24.91 -66.86
N ASN A 42 13.51 -24.90 -67.84
CA ASN A 42 13.21 -24.78 -69.27
C ASN A 42 12.30 -25.90 -69.84
N ALA A 43 12.03 -26.95 -69.06
CA ALA A 43 11.16 -28.07 -69.42
C ALA A 43 9.81 -28.08 -68.67
N THR A 44 9.54 -27.06 -67.84
CA THR A 44 8.33 -27.00 -67.01
C THR A 44 7.15 -26.51 -67.84
N ARG A 45 6.11 -27.32 -67.97
CA ARG A 45 4.87 -26.95 -68.67
C ARG A 45 3.78 -26.69 -67.64
N VAL A 46 3.20 -25.49 -67.69
CA VAL A 46 2.04 -25.12 -66.88
C VAL A 46 0.81 -25.33 -67.74
N PHE A 47 -0.12 -26.16 -67.28
CA PHE A 47 -1.36 -26.44 -67.99
C PHE A 47 -2.50 -25.69 -67.32
N PHE A 48 -3.33 -25.02 -68.11
CA PHE A 48 -4.61 -24.49 -67.66
C PHE A 48 -5.71 -25.27 -68.38
N ASN A 49 -6.59 -25.91 -67.60
CA ASN A 49 -7.73 -26.59 -68.17
C ASN A 49 -8.91 -25.62 -68.20
N PHE A 50 -9.14 -24.98 -69.34
CA PHE A 50 -10.30 -24.12 -69.53
C PHE A 50 -11.30 -24.80 -70.44
N ASN A 51 -12.53 -24.92 -69.95
CA ASN A 51 -13.67 -25.31 -70.75
C ASN A 51 -14.25 -24.00 -71.34
N LYS A 52 -13.84 -23.69 -72.58
CA LYS A 52 -14.24 -22.56 -73.47
C LYS A 52 -13.35 -21.31 -73.51
N ASP A 53 -12.97 -21.00 -74.75
CA ASP A 53 -12.63 -19.74 -75.42
C ASP A 53 -12.01 -18.60 -74.59
N THR A 54 -10.68 -18.54 -74.58
CA THR A 54 -9.92 -17.31 -74.28
C THR A 54 -8.64 -17.27 -75.12
N GLU A 55 -8.41 -16.16 -75.83
CA GLU A 55 -7.15 -15.87 -76.54
C GLU A 55 -6.09 -15.30 -75.60
N LEU A 56 -4.83 -15.73 -75.79
CA LEU A 56 -3.67 -15.31 -74.99
C LEU A 56 -2.94 -14.14 -75.67
N VAL A 57 -2.85 -13.00 -74.98
CA VAL A 57 -2.00 -11.87 -75.36
C VAL A 57 -0.60 -12.09 -74.76
N SER A 58 0.35 -12.51 -75.60
CA SER A 58 1.76 -12.63 -75.23
C SER A 58 2.49 -11.29 -75.42
N ASN A 59 3.12 -10.79 -74.36
CA ASN A 59 4.17 -9.77 -74.45
C ASN A 59 5.53 -10.48 -74.40
N LYS A 60 6.42 -10.09 -75.32
CA LYS A 60 7.71 -10.73 -75.69
C LYS A 60 8.58 -10.99 -74.46
N GLU A 61 8.87 -12.26 -74.09
CA GLU A 61 10.21 -12.87 -74.23
C GLU A 61 10.27 -14.36 -73.79
N ALA A 62 9.28 -15.19 -74.14
CA ALA A 62 9.46 -16.66 -74.15
C ALA A 62 8.45 -17.33 -75.09
N SER A 63 8.95 -18.16 -76.01
CA SER A 63 8.16 -18.84 -77.05
C SER A 63 7.65 -20.21 -76.57
N VAL A 64 6.35 -20.45 -76.68
CA VAL A 64 5.70 -21.73 -76.35
C VAL A 64 5.00 -22.29 -77.59
N LEU A 65 5.33 -23.53 -77.96
CA LEU A 65 4.66 -24.29 -79.03
C LEU A 65 3.54 -25.14 -78.44
N VAL A 66 2.35 -25.10 -79.04
CA VAL A 66 1.15 -25.84 -78.63
C VAL A 66 0.80 -26.91 -79.68
N TYR A 67 0.48 -28.13 -79.24
CA TYR A 67 0.07 -29.24 -80.10
C TYR A 67 -1.32 -29.73 -79.70
N ASP A 68 -2.20 -29.96 -80.67
CA ASP A 68 -3.57 -30.43 -80.48
C ASP A 68 -3.65 -31.95 -80.67
N VAL A 69 -4.01 -32.68 -79.61
CA VAL A 69 -4.04 -34.16 -79.58
C VAL A 69 -5.37 -34.72 -80.13
N SER A 70 -6.28 -33.86 -80.62
CA SER A 70 -7.58 -34.29 -81.15
C SER A 70 -7.60 -34.63 -82.65
N LYS A 71 -6.46 -34.55 -83.37
CA LYS A 71 -6.35 -34.94 -84.80
C LYS A 71 -5.09 -35.78 -85.12
N PRO A 72 -5.19 -37.11 -85.27
CA PRO A 72 -4.14 -37.91 -85.88
C PRO A 72 -4.20 -37.84 -87.42
N LEU A 73 -3.07 -37.63 -88.09
CA LEU A 73 -2.96 -37.71 -89.55
C LEU A 73 -2.52 -39.12 -89.97
N ILE A 74 -3.50 -39.94 -90.39
CA ILE A 74 -3.60 -40.88 -91.56
C ILE A 74 -2.40 -41.83 -91.81
N ASP A 75 -2.51 -43.16 -92.04
CA ASP A 75 -3.52 -43.93 -92.81
C ASP A 75 -3.65 -45.42 -92.39
N LYS A 76 -4.80 -46.03 -92.70
CA LYS A 76 -5.12 -47.47 -92.58
C LYS A 76 -5.24 -48.09 -93.97
N ASN A 77 -4.34 -49.03 -94.31
CA ASN A 77 -4.56 -50.31 -95.02
C ASN A 77 -3.40 -50.65 -95.97
N LEU A 78 -2.68 -51.74 -95.68
CA LEU A 78 -2.27 -52.72 -96.68
C LEU A 78 -1.76 -53.99 -95.98
N ASN A 79 -2.57 -55.05 -96.00
CA ASN A 79 -2.10 -56.42 -95.75
C ASN A 79 -1.32 -56.90 -96.98
N LEU A 80 -0.06 -57.28 -96.81
CA LEU A 80 0.61 -58.27 -97.66
C LEU A 80 1.66 -59.01 -96.82
N LEU A 81 1.51 -60.33 -96.73
CA LEU A 81 2.40 -61.24 -96.00
C LEU A 81 3.87 -61.03 -96.42
N LYS A 82 4.75 -60.88 -95.43
CA LYS A 82 6.20 -60.72 -95.58
C LYS A 82 6.99 -61.69 -94.69
N PRO A 83 8.27 -61.98 -95.03
CA PRO A 83 8.99 -63.23 -94.68
C PRO A 83 9.38 -63.42 -93.21
N CYS A 84 9.33 -62.40 -92.34
CA CYS A 84 9.72 -62.51 -90.92
C CYS A 84 8.66 -63.19 -90.02
N PHE A 85 7.58 -63.77 -90.57
CA PHE A 85 6.45 -64.31 -89.79
C PHE A 85 6.75 -65.62 -89.04
N ASN A 86 7.99 -66.13 -89.07
CA ASN A 86 8.37 -67.35 -88.32
C ASN A 86 9.84 -67.40 -87.85
N ILE A 87 10.51 -66.25 -87.66
CA ILE A 87 11.89 -66.14 -87.14
C ILE A 87 11.88 -65.28 -85.86
N SER A 88 12.46 -65.77 -84.76
CA SER A 88 12.53 -65.07 -83.46
C SER A 88 13.83 -64.28 -83.31
N CYS A 89 13.80 -62.97 -83.60
CA CYS A 89 14.90 -62.02 -83.38
C CYS A 89 14.66 -61.15 -82.13
N GLU A 90 15.71 -60.86 -81.32
CA GLU A 90 15.57 -60.16 -80.03
C GLU A 90 15.21 -58.67 -80.15
N GLN A 91 15.82 -57.93 -81.09
CA GLN A 91 15.61 -56.47 -81.23
C GLN A 91 14.95 -56.06 -82.56
N GLY A 92 15.19 -56.76 -83.67
CA GLY A 92 14.52 -56.53 -84.95
C GLY A 92 14.89 -57.56 -86.03
N CYS A 93 14.07 -57.69 -87.08
CA CYS A 93 14.28 -58.56 -88.26
C CYS A 93 14.27 -57.70 -89.52
N ASP A 94 15.22 -57.88 -90.42
CA ASP A 94 15.23 -57.25 -91.74
C ASP A 94 14.27 -58.00 -92.67
N GLU A 95 13.23 -57.30 -93.14
CA GLU A 95 12.15 -57.87 -93.96
C GLU A 95 12.59 -58.32 -95.36
N SER A 96 13.80 -57.97 -95.80
CA SER A 96 14.32 -58.30 -97.14
C SER A 96 15.01 -59.67 -97.22
N ASN A 97 15.63 -60.12 -96.14
CA ASN A 97 16.46 -61.33 -96.07
C ASN A 97 16.19 -62.22 -94.85
N GLY A 98 15.47 -61.75 -93.83
CA GLY A 98 15.12 -62.52 -92.63
C GLY A 98 16.22 -62.58 -91.56
N GLU A 99 17.25 -61.73 -91.63
CA GLU A 99 18.32 -61.67 -90.62
C GLU A 99 17.98 -60.72 -89.45
N CYS A 100 18.51 -61.00 -88.26
CA CYS A 100 18.28 -60.18 -87.06
C CYS A 100 19.19 -58.94 -87.02
N ILE A 101 18.67 -57.80 -86.55
CA ILE A 101 19.40 -56.53 -86.38
C ILE A 101 19.37 -56.03 -84.93
N CYS A 102 20.44 -55.35 -84.49
CA CYS A 102 20.56 -54.75 -83.16
C CYS A 102 20.51 -53.22 -83.19
N PHE A 103 19.97 -52.61 -82.14
CA PHE A 103 19.97 -51.16 -81.95
C PHE A 103 21.38 -50.61 -81.71
N LYS A 104 21.57 -49.33 -82.01
CA LYS A 104 22.84 -48.63 -81.77
C LYS A 104 23.21 -48.69 -80.28
N GLY A 105 24.47 -49.02 -79.99
CA GLY A 105 24.94 -49.34 -78.63
C GLY A 105 24.94 -50.85 -78.34
N TYR A 106 24.48 -51.68 -79.27
CA TYR A 106 24.54 -53.14 -79.20
C TYR A 106 25.19 -53.72 -80.45
N LYS A 107 25.80 -54.91 -80.33
CA LYS A 107 26.37 -55.68 -81.44
C LYS A 107 25.75 -57.07 -81.50
N LEU A 108 25.51 -57.55 -82.71
CA LEU A 108 24.92 -58.86 -82.95
C LEU A 108 25.96 -59.95 -82.65
N SER A 109 25.60 -60.90 -81.80
CA SER A 109 26.38 -62.08 -81.47
C SER A 109 26.26 -63.14 -82.58
N ASN A 110 27.24 -64.04 -82.65
CA ASN A 110 27.24 -65.17 -83.59
C ASN A 110 26.05 -66.13 -83.40
N THR A 111 25.34 -66.03 -82.27
CA THR A 111 24.13 -66.78 -81.92
C THR A 111 22.82 -66.03 -82.26
N GLY A 112 22.91 -64.81 -82.80
CA GLY A 112 21.75 -63.97 -83.15
C GLY A 112 21.22 -63.06 -82.04
N GLU A 113 21.87 -63.01 -80.87
CA GLU A 113 21.49 -62.14 -79.74
C GLU A 113 22.21 -60.78 -79.76
N CYS A 114 21.60 -59.73 -79.21
CA CYS A 114 22.16 -58.38 -79.22
C CYS A 114 22.88 -58.05 -77.91
N ILE A 115 24.21 -57.99 -77.95
CA ILE A 115 25.06 -57.75 -76.76
C ILE A 115 25.44 -56.27 -76.67
N ASP A 116 25.35 -55.72 -75.46
CA ASP A 116 25.73 -54.34 -75.14
C ASP A 116 27.18 -54.03 -75.52
N VAL A 117 27.41 -52.87 -76.13
CA VAL A 117 28.73 -52.33 -76.42
C VAL A 117 29.17 -51.52 -75.21
N ASN A 118 30.29 -51.90 -74.59
CA ASN A 118 30.81 -51.12 -73.48
C ASN A 118 31.70 -49.98 -74.01
N GLU A 119 31.12 -48.81 -74.28
CA GLU A 119 31.87 -47.71 -74.88
C GLU A 119 32.98 -47.16 -73.98
N CYS A 120 32.89 -47.34 -72.66
CA CYS A 120 33.95 -46.95 -71.73
C CYS A 120 35.19 -47.86 -71.86
N MET A 121 34.99 -49.18 -71.95
CA MET A 121 36.10 -50.13 -72.14
C MET A 121 36.65 -50.11 -73.56
N GLU A 122 35.78 -49.89 -74.55
CA GLU A 122 36.18 -49.79 -75.95
C GLU A 122 36.77 -48.41 -76.32
N GLY A 123 36.87 -47.47 -75.37
CA GLY A 123 37.45 -46.14 -75.57
C GLY A 123 36.64 -45.23 -76.51
N LYS A 124 35.37 -45.56 -76.74
CA LYS A 124 34.46 -44.82 -77.64
C LYS A 124 33.67 -43.73 -76.91
N ALA A 125 33.72 -43.71 -75.58
CA ALA A 125 33.02 -42.73 -74.76
C ALA A 125 33.62 -41.33 -74.88
N LYS A 126 32.79 -40.35 -75.25
CA LYS A 126 33.13 -38.92 -75.31
C LYS A 126 32.90 -38.22 -73.96
N CYS A 127 33.68 -38.58 -72.95
CA CYS A 127 33.72 -37.88 -71.66
C CYS A 127 34.80 -36.79 -71.64
N ASP A 128 34.67 -35.80 -70.76
CA ASP A 128 35.74 -34.84 -70.47
C ASP A 128 36.97 -35.56 -69.88
N LEU A 129 38.17 -35.04 -70.08
CA LEU A 129 39.40 -35.60 -69.50
C LEU A 129 39.38 -35.61 -67.96
N ALA A 130 38.68 -34.64 -67.35
CA ALA A 130 38.49 -34.57 -65.90
C ALA A 130 37.23 -35.33 -65.42
N ALA A 131 36.63 -36.17 -66.27
CA ALA A 131 35.45 -36.98 -65.94
C ALA A 131 35.71 -38.49 -66.04
N GLY A 132 35.10 -39.26 -65.15
CA GLY A 132 35.04 -40.72 -65.21
C GLY A 132 33.91 -41.20 -66.11
N CYS A 133 34.14 -42.28 -66.87
CA CYS A 133 33.14 -42.92 -67.72
C CYS A 133 32.50 -44.12 -67.02
N TYR A 134 31.18 -44.22 -67.07
CA TYR A 134 30.40 -45.33 -66.52
C TYR A 134 29.50 -45.94 -67.59
N ASN A 135 29.73 -47.21 -67.92
CA ASN A 135 28.95 -47.91 -68.95
C ASN A 135 27.55 -48.25 -68.43
N ARG A 136 26.55 -48.05 -69.28
CA ARG A 136 25.17 -48.53 -69.07
C ARG A 136 24.75 -49.38 -70.27
N LYS A 137 23.72 -50.18 -70.11
CA LYS A 137 23.22 -50.97 -71.24
C LYS A 137 22.65 -50.02 -72.31
N GLY A 138 23.24 -50.05 -73.49
CA GLY A 138 22.93 -49.27 -74.68
C GLY A 138 23.53 -47.86 -74.73
N THR A 139 24.27 -47.41 -73.70
CA THR A 139 24.81 -46.03 -73.59
C THR A 139 25.84 -45.90 -72.46
N TYR A 140 26.50 -44.74 -72.30
CA TYR A 140 27.38 -44.46 -71.17
C TYR A 140 27.12 -43.09 -70.54
N ASP A 141 27.49 -42.92 -69.27
CA ASP A 141 27.45 -41.65 -68.51
C ASP A 141 28.88 -41.15 -68.20
N CYS A 142 29.02 -39.83 -68.06
CA CYS A 142 30.26 -39.18 -67.66
C CYS A 142 30.04 -38.37 -66.38
N MET A 143 30.97 -38.41 -65.41
CA MET A 143 30.87 -37.63 -64.16
C MET A 143 32.21 -36.96 -63.82
N CYS A 144 32.20 -35.66 -63.51
CA CYS A 144 33.41 -34.92 -63.13
C CYS A 144 34.05 -35.43 -61.83
N GLY A 145 35.39 -35.36 -61.75
CA GLY A 145 36.19 -35.72 -60.58
C GLY A 145 35.98 -34.81 -59.36
N GLU A 146 36.56 -35.17 -58.21
CA GLU A 146 36.26 -34.54 -56.90
C GLU A 146 36.58 -33.03 -56.80
N ASP A 147 37.49 -32.51 -57.65
CA ASP A 147 37.88 -31.09 -57.68
C ASP A 147 37.18 -30.27 -58.80
N TYR A 148 36.23 -30.89 -59.51
CA TYR A 148 35.61 -30.31 -60.71
C TYR A 148 34.08 -30.40 -60.66
N TYR A 149 33.42 -29.41 -61.26
CA TYR A 149 31.96 -29.40 -61.43
C TYR A 149 31.56 -29.27 -62.90
N GLY A 150 30.42 -29.84 -63.28
CA GLY A 150 29.87 -29.75 -64.62
C GLY A 150 29.10 -31.00 -65.06
N THR A 151 28.81 -31.08 -66.36
CA THR A 151 27.94 -32.13 -66.95
C THR A 151 28.67 -33.46 -67.22
N GLY A 152 29.92 -33.60 -66.78
CA GLY A 152 30.79 -34.75 -67.10
C GLY A 152 31.32 -34.79 -68.54
N LYS A 153 30.70 -34.06 -69.47
CA LYS A 153 31.24 -33.79 -70.82
C LYS A 153 32.03 -32.49 -70.89
N THR A 154 31.83 -31.60 -69.93
CA THR A 154 32.62 -30.39 -69.70
C THR A 154 32.77 -30.18 -68.19
N CYS A 155 34.00 -30.18 -67.68
CA CYS A 155 34.30 -30.04 -66.26
C CYS A 155 35.13 -28.76 -65.97
N ARG A 156 34.83 -28.04 -64.87
CA ARG A 156 35.50 -26.78 -64.45
C ARG A 156 36.02 -26.86 -63.01
N GLU A 157 37.15 -26.19 -62.72
CA GLU A 157 37.83 -26.26 -61.40
C GLU A 157 37.16 -25.49 -60.27
N CYS A 158 37.19 -26.03 -59.05
CA CYS A 158 36.59 -25.46 -57.83
C CYS A 158 37.53 -24.61 -56.93
N LYS A 159 38.84 -24.48 -57.25
CA LYS A 159 39.87 -23.94 -56.33
C LYS A 159 39.93 -22.40 -56.18
N LEU A 160 39.09 -21.63 -56.87
CA LEU A 160 39.11 -20.17 -56.81
C LEU A 160 38.48 -19.65 -55.50
N LYS A 161 39.17 -18.71 -54.82
CA LYS A 161 38.63 -17.98 -53.65
C LYS A 161 37.60 -16.94 -54.10
N CYS A 162 36.67 -16.58 -53.22
CA CYS A 162 35.78 -15.46 -53.49
C CYS A 162 36.58 -14.13 -53.59
N PRO A 163 36.20 -13.20 -54.49
CA PRO A 163 36.87 -11.90 -54.62
C PRO A 163 36.77 -11.03 -53.36
N ASP A 164 37.65 -10.03 -53.23
CA ASP A 164 37.60 -9.08 -52.12
C ASP A 164 36.21 -8.44 -51.99
N LYS A 165 35.72 -8.32 -50.74
CA LYS A 165 34.35 -7.89 -50.39
C LYS A 165 33.24 -8.92 -50.71
N TYR A 166 33.59 -10.19 -50.96
CA TYR A 166 32.63 -11.28 -51.08
C TYR A 166 33.04 -12.47 -50.20
N TYR A 167 32.04 -13.15 -49.62
CA TYR A 167 32.25 -14.33 -48.79
C TYR A 167 31.53 -15.56 -49.37
N GLU A 168 32.05 -16.74 -49.06
CA GLU A 168 31.53 -18.03 -49.52
C GLU A 168 30.22 -18.39 -48.80
N VAL A 169 29.13 -18.59 -49.55
CA VAL A 169 27.83 -19.03 -49.02
C VAL A 169 27.61 -20.52 -49.24
N GLN A 170 28.14 -21.05 -50.35
CA GLN A 170 27.98 -22.45 -50.71
C GLN A 170 29.26 -23.00 -51.35
N PRO A 171 29.77 -24.15 -50.86
CA PRO A 171 30.94 -24.80 -51.44
C PRO A 171 30.63 -25.42 -52.79
N CYS A 172 31.66 -25.54 -53.62
CA CYS A 172 31.60 -26.20 -54.93
C CYS A 172 31.38 -27.71 -54.75
N ALA A 173 30.52 -28.33 -55.56
CA ALA A 173 30.32 -29.78 -55.63
C ALA A 173 30.14 -30.23 -57.09
N LYS A 174 30.13 -31.54 -57.37
CA LYS A 174 30.20 -32.13 -58.73
C LYS A 174 29.24 -31.54 -59.78
N GLU A 175 28.10 -30.98 -59.36
CA GLU A 175 27.14 -30.26 -60.25
C GLU A 175 26.79 -28.84 -59.76
N ILE A 176 27.42 -28.37 -58.67
CA ILE A 176 27.07 -27.14 -57.97
C ILE A 176 28.24 -26.16 -58.03
N GLN A 177 28.01 -25.00 -58.64
CA GLN A 177 28.99 -23.91 -58.68
C GLN A 177 29.16 -23.26 -57.30
N LYS A 178 30.39 -22.79 -56.99
CA LYS A 178 30.66 -21.97 -55.79
C LYS A 178 29.86 -20.66 -55.87
N ILE A 179 29.13 -20.32 -54.81
CA ILE A 179 28.35 -19.08 -54.71
C ILE A 179 28.99 -18.14 -53.70
N CYS A 180 29.37 -16.95 -54.16
CA CYS A 180 29.92 -15.87 -53.34
C CYS A 180 28.89 -14.74 -53.19
N LYS A 181 28.77 -14.15 -52.00
CA LYS A 181 27.85 -13.04 -51.70
C LYS A 181 28.58 -11.82 -51.18
N ALA A 182 28.09 -10.63 -51.50
CA ALA A 182 28.70 -9.37 -51.07
C ALA A 182 28.70 -9.23 -49.53
N CYS A 183 29.82 -8.76 -49.01
CA CYS A 183 30.04 -8.48 -47.59
C CYS A 183 29.22 -7.27 -47.12
N THR A 184 28.82 -7.30 -45.85
CA THR A 184 28.24 -6.14 -45.15
C THR A 184 29.32 -5.08 -44.93
N GLN A 185 29.09 -3.84 -45.38
CA GLN A 185 30.08 -2.76 -45.28
C GLN A 185 30.00 -1.95 -43.97
N SER A 186 28.81 -1.83 -43.38
CA SER A 186 28.58 -1.13 -42.13
C SER A 186 27.45 -1.80 -41.35
N CYS A 187 27.55 -1.78 -40.03
CA CYS A 187 26.50 -2.30 -39.16
C CYS A 187 25.33 -1.31 -39.06
N ARG A 188 24.14 -1.83 -38.77
CA ARG A 188 22.96 -1.01 -38.49
C ARG A 188 23.19 -0.22 -37.20
N ALA A 189 22.59 0.97 -37.07
CA ALA A 189 22.63 1.75 -35.82
C ALA A 189 22.23 0.89 -34.61
N GLY A 190 23.01 0.98 -33.53
CA GLY A 190 22.88 0.11 -32.36
C GLY A 190 23.71 -1.19 -32.42
N TYR A 191 24.51 -1.38 -33.47
CA TYR A 191 25.43 -2.50 -33.62
C TYR A 191 26.83 -2.01 -34.01
N PHE A 192 27.87 -2.72 -33.57
CA PHE A 192 29.26 -2.47 -33.94
C PHE A 192 29.86 -3.69 -34.66
N MET A 193 30.84 -3.44 -35.54
CA MET A 193 31.55 -4.48 -36.28
C MET A 193 32.56 -5.16 -35.36
N ALA A 194 32.17 -6.31 -34.80
CA ALA A 194 33.03 -7.08 -33.93
C ALA A 194 34.12 -7.84 -34.70
N GLN A 195 33.80 -8.28 -35.92
CA GLN A 195 34.75 -8.91 -36.83
C GLN A 195 34.53 -8.42 -38.27
N PRO A 196 35.60 -8.05 -39.00
CA PRO A 196 35.51 -7.67 -40.41
C PRO A 196 35.22 -8.88 -41.30
N CYS A 197 34.68 -8.63 -42.50
CA CYS A 197 34.39 -9.69 -43.47
C CYS A 197 35.66 -10.43 -43.92
N SER A 198 35.55 -11.74 -44.13
CA SER A 198 36.60 -12.58 -44.72
C SER A 198 36.11 -13.24 -46.02
N SER A 199 37.00 -13.94 -46.74
CA SER A 199 36.63 -14.68 -47.95
C SER A 199 35.68 -15.86 -47.70
N HIS A 200 35.51 -16.27 -46.43
CA HIS A 200 34.70 -17.43 -46.05
C HIS A 200 33.48 -17.04 -45.20
N GLU A 201 33.52 -15.89 -44.51
CA GLU A 201 32.47 -15.46 -43.59
C GLU A 201 32.16 -13.97 -43.71
N ASN A 202 30.88 -13.61 -43.59
CA ASN A 202 30.42 -12.23 -43.59
C ASN A 202 30.91 -11.44 -42.37
N ALA A 203 30.91 -10.11 -42.44
CA ALA A 203 31.18 -9.26 -41.27
C ALA A 203 30.19 -9.55 -40.13
N MET A 204 30.72 -9.69 -38.91
CA MET A 204 29.92 -9.98 -37.71
C MET A 204 29.60 -8.67 -36.97
N CYS A 205 28.32 -8.28 -37.01
CA CYS A 205 27.81 -7.17 -36.23
C CYS A 205 27.29 -7.66 -34.87
N ARG A 206 27.73 -7.04 -33.77
CA ARG A 206 27.22 -7.30 -32.42
C ARG A 206 26.40 -6.11 -31.91
N VAL A 207 25.36 -6.40 -31.13
CA VAL A 207 24.55 -5.36 -30.48
C VAL A 207 25.47 -4.59 -29.53
N CYS A 208 25.36 -3.26 -29.53
CA CYS A 208 26.04 -2.43 -28.55
C CYS A 208 25.60 -2.78 -27.13
N ARG A 209 26.49 -2.61 -26.15
CA ARG A 209 26.12 -2.65 -24.73
C ARG A 209 24.94 -1.68 -24.48
N PRO A 210 23.94 -2.09 -23.67
CA PRO A 210 22.83 -1.21 -23.27
C PRO A 210 23.34 0.01 -22.48
N GLU A 211 22.44 0.94 -22.16
CA GLU A 211 22.80 2.16 -21.44
C GLU A 211 23.52 1.87 -20.12
N CYS A 212 24.42 2.76 -19.72
CA CYS A 212 25.23 2.57 -18.53
C CYS A 212 24.33 2.51 -17.27
N LEU A 213 24.72 1.66 -16.32
CA LEU A 213 23.94 1.44 -15.10
C LEU A 213 23.97 2.68 -14.19
N PRO A 214 23.02 2.85 -13.25
CA PRO A 214 23.05 3.92 -12.27
C PRO A 214 24.36 3.90 -11.46
N GLY A 215 25.15 4.98 -11.54
CA GLY A 215 26.49 5.07 -10.94
C GLY A 215 27.64 4.88 -11.93
N GLU A 216 27.35 4.59 -13.20
CA GLU A 216 28.31 4.59 -14.30
C GLU A 216 27.98 5.72 -15.30
N PHE A 217 29.00 6.18 -16.02
CA PHE A 217 28.86 7.13 -17.12
C PHE A 217 29.44 6.54 -18.41
N GLU A 218 28.84 6.92 -19.53
CA GLU A 218 29.33 6.57 -20.86
C GLU A 218 30.64 7.34 -21.11
N SER A 219 31.77 6.63 -21.12
CA SER A 219 33.06 7.23 -21.44
C SER A 219 33.32 7.26 -22.94
N ARG A 220 32.76 6.27 -23.65
CA ARG A 220 32.83 6.18 -25.11
C ARG A 220 31.53 5.59 -25.62
N GLN A 221 30.93 6.28 -26.57
CA GLN A 221 29.70 5.82 -27.19
C GLN A 221 29.91 4.69 -28.19
N CYS A 222 28.85 3.91 -28.43
CA CYS A 222 28.89 2.88 -29.45
C CYS A 222 28.96 3.50 -30.86
N THR A 223 29.86 2.98 -31.69
CA THR A 223 29.95 3.32 -33.12
C THR A 223 29.94 2.05 -33.95
N ASN A 224 29.97 2.18 -35.28
CA ASN A 224 30.12 1.03 -36.18
C ASN A 224 31.43 0.24 -35.97
N TYR A 225 32.41 0.79 -35.24
CA TYR A 225 33.73 0.18 -35.08
C TYR A 225 34.05 -0.30 -33.67
N HIS A 226 33.31 0.15 -32.66
CA HIS A 226 33.58 -0.20 -31.27
C HIS A 226 32.31 -0.14 -30.41
N ASP A 227 32.30 -0.97 -29.37
CA ASP A 227 31.23 -1.05 -28.40
C ASP A 227 31.15 0.21 -27.50
N ARG A 228 30.03 0.36 -26.78
CA ARG A 228 29.86 1.37 -25.72
C ARG A 228 30.70 0.98 -24.49
N GLU A 229 31.51 1.92 -24.03
CA GLU A 229 32.30 1.78 -22.80
C GLU A 229 31.68 2.64 -21.68
N CYS A 230 31.39 2.00 -20.55
CA CYS A 230 30.92 2.66 -19.33
C CYS A 230 32.01 2.62 -18.26
N LYS A 231 32.22 3.74 -17.56
CA LYS A 231 33.13 3.86 -16.41
C LYS A 231 32.36 4.27 -15.17
N ASN A 232 32.87 3.92 -13.98
CA ASN A 232 32.24 4.30 -12.72
C ASN A 232 32.36 5.83 -12.49
N LEU A 233 31.30 6.48 -12.01
CA LEU A 233 31.34 7.91 -11.66
C LEU A 233 32.45 8.26 -10.64
N THR A 234 32.87 7.31 -9.80
CA THR A 234 33.99 7.50 -8.87
C THR A 234 35.34 7.76 -9.55
N GLN A 235 35.47 7.49 -10.86
CA GLN A 235 36.65 7.83 -11.64
C GLN A 235 36.69 9.29 -12.11
N LEU A 236 35.59 10.04 -11.97
CA LEU A 236 35.59 11.48 -12.19
C LEU A 236 36.19 12.18 -10.96
N THR A 237 37.04 13.17 -11.21
CA THR A 237 37.54 14.03 -10.13
C THR A 237 36.38 14.85 -9.56
N PRO A 238 36.24 14.96 -8.23
CA PRO A 238 35.23 15.83 -7.63
C PRO A 238 35.45 17.28 -8.08
N PRO A 239 34.42 18.15 -8.01
CA PRO A 239 34.54 19.54 -8.40
C PRO A 239 35.67 20.22 -7.62
N LEU A 240 36.59 20.86 -8.35
CA LEU A 240 37.70 21.62 -7.76
C LEU A 240 37.28 23.08 -7.59
N THR A 241 37.49 23.64 -6.41
CA THR A 241 37.07 25.00 -6.08
C THR A 241 38.27 25.87 -5.67
N SER A 242 38.15 27.18 -5.84
CA SER A 242 39.08 28.13 -5.21
C SER A 242 38.96 28.10 -3.68
N THR A 243 40.01 28.50 -2.97
CA THR A 243 40.10 28.40 -1.50
C THR A 243 39.02 29.16 -0.73
N ASN A 244 38.35 30.12 -1.37
CA ASN A 244 37.27 30.92 -0.80
C ASN A 244 35.86 30.37 -1.14
N VAL A 245 35.75 29.16 -1.70
CA VAL A 245 34.46 28.58 -2.09
C VAL A 245 34.22 27.28 -1.37
N ILE A 246 33.07 27.19 -0.71
CA ILE A 246 32.57 25.96 -0.09
C ILE A 246 31.41 25.45 -0.94
N LEU A 247 31.44 24.16 -1.27
CA LEU A 247 30.49 23.54 -2.19
C LEU A 247 29.78 22.35 -1.53
N GLU A 248 28.45 22.37 -1.52
CA GLU A 248 27.61 21.22 -1.20
C GLU A 248 27.00 20.66 -2.49
N GLU A 249 27.59 19.61 -3.05
CA GLU A 249 26.97 18.87 -4.16
C GLU A 249 25.97 17.84 -3.63
N LYS A 250 24.70 17.95 -4.03
CA LYS A 250 23.60 17.13 -3.46
C LYS A 250 23.79 15.61 -3.63
N ARG A 251 24.60 15.15 -4.58
CA ARG A 251 24.92 13.72 -4.77
C ARG A 251 25.94 13.18 -3.76
N HIS A 252 26.85 14.02 -3.29
CA HIS A 252 27.90 13.66 -2.34
C HIS A 252 27.52 13.93 -0.88
N VAL A 253 26.47 14.74 -0.69
CA VAL A 253 25.83 14.98 0.58
C VAL A 253 25.31 13.66 1.19
N LYS A 254 25.82 13.35 2.38
CA LYS A 254 25.42 12.18 3.19
C LYS A 254 24.68 12.63 4.44
N GLU A 255 23.86 11.71 4.94
CA GLU A 255 23.29 11.80 6.28
C GLU A 255 24.22 11.09 7.26
N ASP A 256 24.50 11.72 8.39
CA ASP A 256 25.34 11.16 9.45
C ASP A 256 24.64 11.33 10.80
N ARG A 257 24.84 10.38 11.71
CA ARG A 257 24.11 10.31 12.98
C ARG A 257 25.03 9.91 14.12
N ALA A 258 24.86 10.54 15.27
CA ALA A 258 25.58 10.22 16.51
C ALA A 258 24.57 9.98 17.65
N LYS A 259 24.73 8.83 18.33
CA LYS A 259 24.05 8.57 19.60
C LYS A 259 24.77 9.35 20.69
N LEU A 260 24.04 10.22 21.39
CA LEU A 260 24.56 11.01 22.51
C LEU A 260 24.35 10.24 23.80
N ASP A 261 25.44 10.00 24.53
CA ASP A 261 25.42 9.18 25.74
C ASP A 261 25.33 10.04 27.01
N LYS A 262 24.68 9.49 28.05
CA LYS A 262 24.54 10.17 29.34
C LYS A 262 25.90 10.32 30.02
N LEU A 263 26.24 11.55 30.42
CA LEU A 263 27.44 11.81 31.21
C LEU A 263 27.28 11.21 32.63
N PRO A 264 28.30 10.48 33.15
CA PRO A 264 28.26 9.99 34.53
C PRO A 264 28.12 11.14 35.53
N ALA A 265 27.31 10.95 36.58
CA ALA A 265 26.95 12.00 37.55
C ALA A 265 28.15 12.62 38.31
N HIS A 266 29.32 11.98 38.29
CA HIS A 266 30.55 12.46 38.94
C HIS A 266 31.52 13.18 37.98
N TYR A 267 31.17 13.30 36.71
CA TYR A 267 32.04 13.86 35.69
C TYR A 267 31.75 15.34 35.46
N VAL A 268 32.69 16.22 35.83
CA VAL A 268 32.69 17.62 35.42
C VAL A 268 33.41 17.70 34.07
N GLY A 269 32.75 17.28 33.00
CA GLY A 269 33.33 17.25 31.66
C GLY A 269 32.27 17.26 30.57
N PHE A 270 32.69 17.37 29.32
CA PHE A 270 31.83 17.36 28.14
C PHE A 270 32.23 16.20 27.22
N THR A 271 31.27 15.61 26.50
CA THR A 271 31.54 14.66 25.41
C THR A 271 31.50 15.37 24.07
N ARG A 272 32.42 15.00 23.18
CA ARG A 272 32.50 15.56 21.82
C ARG A 272 32.14 14.52 20.77
N TYR A 273 31.34 14.91 19.80
CA TYR A 273 30.98 14.09 18.64
C TYR A 273 31.29 14.87 17.37
N LYS A 274 31.62 14.17 16.28
CA LYS A 274 31.80 14.77 14.96
C LYS A 274 30.85 14.12 13.95
N LEU A 275 30.10 14.94 13.22
CA LEU A 275 29.22 14.49 12.14
C LEU A 275 29.74 15.01 10.79
N PHE A 276 29.82 14.15 9.78
CA PHE A 276 30.40 14.48 8.49
C PHE A 276 29.34 14.58 7.39
N ARG A 277 29.38 15.69 6.64
CA ARG A 277 28.43 15.94 5.55
C ARG A 277 28.76 15.20 4.26
N GLY A 278 30.03 14.81 4.09
CA GLY A 278 30.56 14.24 2.83
C GLY A 278 30.99 15.29 1.79
N SER A 279 30.63 16.56 1.96
CA SER A 279 31.01 17.69 1.11
C SER A 279 32.25 18.47 1.60
N GLY A 280 32.99 17.95 2.59
CA GLY A 280 34.06 18.68 3.28
C GLY A 280 33.57 19.58 4.44
N ILE A 281 32.26 19.60 4.70
CA ILE A 281 31.66 20.21 5.90
C ILE A 281 31.54 19.15 6.99
N HIS A 282 31.87 19.51 8.22
CA HIS A 282 31.62 18.68 9.39
C HIS A 282 31.14 19.52 10.57
N LEU A 283 30.37 18.89 11.45
CA LEU A 283 29.90 19.50 12.70
C LEU A 283 30.70 18.92 13.86
N GLU A 284 31.11 19.77 14.79
CA GLU A 284 31.59 19.35 16.10
C GLU A 284 30.53 19.66 17.15
N LEU A 285 30.07 18.63 17.85
CA LEU A 285 29.06 18.69 18.90
C LEU A 285 29.75 18.57 20.25
N THR A 286 29.39 19.40 21.23
CA THR A 286 29.86 19.34 22.61
C THR A 286 28.66 19.23 23.55
N VAL A 287 28.42 18.05 24.12
CA VAL A 287 27.29 17.80 25.02
C VAL A 287 27.67 18.21 26.44
N ARG A 288 26.87 19.09 27.06
CA ARG A 288 27.05 19.58 28.43
C ARG A 288 26.16 18.87 29.44
N PHE A 289 24.92 18.60 29.06
CA PHE A 289 23.92 17.98 29.93
C PHE A 289 22.97 17.13 29.12
N ILE A 290 22.55 15.99 29.68
CA ILE A 290 21.60 15.06 29.05
C ILE A 290 20.84 14.29 30.14
N ASP A 291 19.52 14.40 30.14
CA ASP A 291 18.63 13.62 31.01
C ASP A 291 17.35 13.23 30.28
N ALA A 292 17.47 12.21 29.41
CA ALA A 292 16.36 11.70 28.60
C ALA A 292 15.48 10.66 29.31
N ALA A 293 15.65 10.44 30.61
CA ALA A 293 14.73 9.62 31.39
C ALA A 293 13.55 10.49 31.83
N GLN A 294 12.32 10.09 31.48
CA GLN A 294 11.14 10.91 31.78
C GLN A 294 10.87 10.90 33.29
N GLN A 295 10.68 12.10 33.85
CA GLN A 295 10.38 12.32 35.25
C GLN A 295 8.87 12.42 35.47
N PHE A 296 8.38 11.86 36.58
CA PHE A 296 6.97 11.83 36.94
C PHE A 296 6.74 12.40 38.33
N LEU A 297 5.61 13.09 38.50
CA LEU A 297 5.16 13.66 39.75
C LEU A 297 3.85 12.98 40.19
N PRO A 298 3.63 12.79 41.49
CA PRO A 298 2.35 12.32 41.98
C PRO A 298 1.29 13.38 41.71
N ILE A 299 0.15 12.95 41.18
CA ILE A 299 -0.98 13.85 40.92
C ILE A 299 -1.79 13.98 42.22
N ASN A 300 -1.94 15.22 42.70
CA ASN A 300 -2.75 15.50 43.88
C ASN A 300 -4.24 15.44 43.50
N VAL A 301 -4.99 14.55 44.13
CA VAL A 301 -6.38 14.27 43.75
C VAL A 301 -7.30 14.92 44.78
N SER A 302 -8.22 15.77 44.33
CA SER A 302 -9.31 16.22 45.20
C SER A 302 -10.28 15.06 45.43
N GLN A 303 -10.09 14.30 46.50
CA GLN A 303 -11.01 13.24 46.87
C GLN A 303 -12.24 13.82 47.57
N PRO A 304 -13.45 13.27 47.34
CA PRO A 304 -14.65 13.79 47.98
C PRO A 304 -14.68 13.51 49.48
N PHE A 305 -13.85 12.59 49.99
CA PHE A 305 -13.76 12.21 51.39
C PHE A 305 -12.39 12.56 51.99
N SER A 306 -12.35 12.73 53.32
CA SER A 306 -11.09 12.86 54.04
C SER A 306 -10.42 11.48 54.19
N LEU A 307 -9.22 11.34 53.61
CA LEU A 307 -8.36 10.17 53.77
C LEU A 307 -8.12 9.83 55.25
N ASP A 308 -8.08 10.83 56.14
CA ASP A 308 -7.83 10.62 57.57
C ASP A 308 -8.91 9.82 58.29
N LEU A 309 -10.13 9.86 57.76
CA LEU A 309 -11.30 9.18 58.33
C LEU A 309 -11.48 7.76 57.78
N VAL A 310 -11.11 7.51 56.52
CA VAL A 310 -11.51 6.29 55.79
C VAL A 310 -10.33 5.40 55.40
N ALA A 311 -9.11 5.94 55.29
CA ALA A 311 -7.94 5.15 54.90
C ALA A 311 -7.30 4.41 56.09
N PRO A 312 -6.76 3.20 55.87
CA PRO A 312 -5.95 2.48 56.86
C PRO A 312 -4.79 3.35 57.41
N SER A 313 -4.44 3.18 58.69
CA SER A 313 -3.32 3.91 59.33
C SER A 313 -1.98 3.74 58.61
N VAL A 314 -1.77 2.61 57.94
CA VAL A 314 -0.55 2.29 57.19
C VAL A 314 -0.32 3.26 56.01
N LEU A 315 -1.39 3.70 55.35
CA LEU A 315 -1.33 4.68 54.25
C LEU A 315 -1.07 6.11 54.72
N ARG A 316 -1.28 6.37 56.03
CA ARG A 316 -0.99 7.65 56.68
C ARG A 316 0.42 7.73 57.24
N SER A 317 1.22 6.70 57.04
CA SER A 317 2.64 6.75 57.40
C SER A 317 3.36 7.82 56.58
N TYR A 318 4.32 8.50 57.21
CA TYR A 318 5.17 9.50 56.54
C TYR A 318 5.81 8.94 55.26
N SER A 319 6.24 7.67 55.30
CA SER A 319 6.85 6.99 54.16
C SER A 319 5.92 6.90 52.94
N VAL A 320 4.63 6.59 53.14
CA VAL A 320 3.67 6.54 52.03
C VAL A 320 3.28 7.96 51.59
N GLN A 321 2.99 8.87 52.51
CA GLN A 321 2.57 10.23 52.18
C GLN A 321 3.65 11.06 51.47
N HIS A 322 4.93 10.78 51.75
CA HIS A 322 6.06 11.43 51.06
C HIS A 322 6.10 11.11 49.56
N PHE A 323 5.82 9.85 49.19
CA PHE A 323 5.81 9.41 47.78
C PHE A 323 4.43 9.58 47.13
N CYS A 324 3.36 9.41 47.91
CA CYS A 324 1.99 9.53 47.44
C CYS A 324 1.12 10.34 48.40
N PRO A 325 0.95 11.65 48.15
CA PRO A 325 0.10 12.51 48.99
C PRO A 325 -1.39 12.13 48.90
N SER A 326 -1.84 11.54 47.79
CA SER A 326 -3.23 11.15 47.53
C SER A 326 -3.32 9.68 47.06
N PRO A 327 -3.19 8.69 47.95
CA PRO A 327 -3.35 7.29 47.57
C PRO A 327 -4.80 7.00 47.15
N VAL A 328 -4.97 6.12 46.16
CA VAL A 328 -6.28 5.74 45.62
C VAL A 328 -6.68 4.33 46.06
N PRO A 329 -7.97 4.08 46.35
CA PRO A 329 -8.47 2.76 46.71
C PRO A 329 -8.52 1.81 45.50
N ASP A 330 -8.57 0.51 45.77
CA ASP A 330 -8.63 -0.54 44.74
C ASP A 330 -9.91 -0.44 43.89
N TYR A 331 -11.04 -0.22 44.58
CA TYR A 331 -12.38 -0.06 44.01
C TYR A 331 -13.30 0.55 45.08
N TYR A 332 -14.53 0.88 44.70
CA TYR A 332 -15.57 1.37 45.59
C TYR A 332 -16.73 0.37 45.65
N ILE A 333 -17.35 0.24 46.82
CA ILE A 333 -18.52 -0.60 47.03
C ILE A 333 -19.73 0.31 47.20
N LEU A 334 -20.64 0.30 46.23
CA LEU A 334 -21.91 1.00 46.31
C LEU A 334 -22.94 0.08 46.95
N ARG A 335 -23.46 0.49 48.12
CA ARG A 335 -24.50 -0.20 48.87
C ARG A 335 -25.73 0.67 48.96
N TYR A 336 -26.89 0.06 49.17
CA TYR A 336 -28.07 0.79 49.59
C TYR A 336 -28.67 0.21 50.87
N LYS A 337 -29.38 1.06 51.61
CA LYS A 337 -30.12 0.72 52.81
C LYS A 337 -31.53 1.32 52.70
N LYS A 338 -32.53 0.50 53.01
CA LYS A 338 -33.94 0.93 53.08
C LYS A 338 -34.19 1.57 54.45
N LEU A 339 -34.65 2.82 54.44
CA LEU A 339 -35.10 3.53 55.63
C LEU A 339 -36.61 3.64 55.58
N GLU A 340 -37.31 2.86 56.40
CA GLU A 340 -38.78 2.81 56.39
C GLU A 340 -39.38 3.81 57.38
N ASP A 341 -40.57 4.32 57.04
CA ASP A 341 -41.40 5.16 57.93
C ASP A 341 -40.74 6.46 58.44
N VAL A 342 -39.82 7.04 57.66
CA VAL A 342 -39.10 8.27 58.00
C VAL A 342 -39.95 9.51 57.70
N THR A 343 -39.89 10.53 58.58
CA THR A 343 -40.53 11.83 58.34
C THR A 343 -39.50 12.84 57.83
N PHE A 344 -39.70 13.37 56.63
CA PHE A 344 -38.76 14.27 55.96
C PHE A 344 -39.47 15.45 55.29
N LYS A 345 -38.72 16.53 55.05
CA LYS A 345 -39.17 17.71 54.32
C LYS A 345 -38.58 17.68 52.93
N GLN A 346 -39.41 17.96 51.94
CA GLN A 346 -38.99 18.07 50.55
C GLN A 346 -39.14 19.52 50.13
N ASN A 347 -38.05 20.15 49.72
CA ASN A 347 -38.03 21.54 49.26
C ASN A 347 -38.31 21.63 47.76
N ASP A 348 -38.71 22.81 47.30
CA ASP A 348 -39.02 23.07 45.88
C ASP A 348 -37.80 22.88 44.95
N ASN A 349 -36.58 22.91 45.50
CA ASN A 349 -35.33 22.62 44.78
C ASN A 349 -34.99 21.12 44.71
N GLY A 350 -35.87 20.24 45.20
CA GLY A 350 -35.66 18.81 45.26
C GLY A 350 -34.80 18.33 46.43
N SER A 351 -34.30 19.21 47.32
CA SER A 351 -33.50 18.77 48.47
C SER A 351 -34.37 18.15 49.57
N ILE A 352 -33.82 17.18 50.28
CA ILE A 352 -34.47 16.51 51.40
C ILE A 352 -33.83 16.97 52.71
N ASP A 353 -34.64 17.61 53.56
CA ASP A 353 -34.22 18.09 54.88
C ASP A 353 -34.93 17.32 56.00
N SER A 354 -34.39 17.43 57.21
CA SER A 354 -35.06 16.95 58.42
C SER A 354 -36.30 17.80 58.70
N CYS A 355 -37.45 17.13 58.87
CA CYS A 355 -38.59 17.76 59.50
C CYS A 355 -38.32 17.88 61.01
N ASP A 356 -38.31 19.11 61.54
CA ASP A 356 -38.05 19.38 62.96
C ASP A 356 -39.08 18.68 63.88
N LEU A 357 -38.79 17.46 64.29
CA LEU A 357 -39.59 16.69 65.25
C LEU A 357 -39.16 16.99 66.68
N HIS A 358 -40.12 17.32 67.54
CA HIS A 358 -39.90 17.41 68.98
C HIS A 358 -39.76 16.02 69.64
N LYS A 359 -38.57 15.42 69.49
CA LYS A 359 -37.93 14.31 70.22
C LYS A 359 -38.70 12.98 70.45
N SER A 360 -38.18 11.91 69.83
CA SER A 360 -37.85 10.61 70.45
C SER A 360 -36.83 9.88 69.59
N SER A 361 -35.92 9.14 70.23
CA SER A 361 -34.65 8.56 69.72
C SER A 361 -34.72 7.55 68.54
N GLY A 362 -35.83 7.48 67.79
CA GLY A 362 -36.04 6.51 66.70
C GLY A 362 -36.45 7.08 65.34
N ASP A 363 -36.85 8.36 65.26
CA ASP A 363 -37.39 9.00 64.04
C ASP A 363 -36.46 10.10 63.46
N LEU A 364 -35.22 10.19 63.95
CA LEU A 364 -34.25 11.14 63.42
C LEU A 364 -33.71 10.61 62.09
N LEU A 365 -33.74 11.45 61.04
CA LEU A 365 -32.83 11.24 59.91
C LEU A 365 -31.42 11.03 60.50
N PRO A 366 -30.67 10.01 60.04
CA PRO A 366 -29.28 9.89 60.44
C PRO A 366 -28.61 11.25 60.20
N PRO A 367 -27.79 11.74 61.16
CA PRO A 367 -27.21 13.05 61.02
C PRO A 367 -26.48 13.10 59.68
N LEU A 368 -26.91 14.00 58.81
CA LEU A 368 -26.24 14.38 57.55
C LEU A 368 -24.89 15.06 57.84
N THR A 369 -24.22 14.67 58.93
CA THR A 369 -22.92 15.16 59.33
C THR A 369 -21.86 14.44 58.52
N GLY A 370 -21.46 15.06 57.41
CA GLY A 370 -20.04 15.19 57.06
C GLY A 370 -19.34 13.98 56.45
N HIS A 371 -20.06 12.97 55.95
CA HIS A 371 -19.45 11.97 55.07
C HIS A 371 -19.97 12.18 53.65
N ASN A 372 -19.18 12.87 52.81
CA ASN A 372 -19.44 13.17 51.39
C ASN A 372 -19.52 11.92 50.46
N LEU A 373 -19.88 10.77 51.02
CA LEU A 373 -19.99 9.46 50.37
C LEU A 373 -21.37 8.82 50.58
N THR A 374 -22.29 9.49 51.27
CA THR A 374 -23.67 9.06 51.45
C THR A 374 -24.64 9.98 50.70
N PHE A 375 -25.69 9.38 50.14
CA PHE A 375 -26.73 10.08 49.40
C PHE A 375 -28.10 9.50 49.76
N LEU A 376 -29.09 10.37 49.98
CA LEU A 376 -30.46 9.97 50.34
C LEU A 376 -31.44 10.37 49.23
N CYS A 377 -32.40 9.50 48.93
CA CYS A 377 -33.45 9.78 47.95
C CYS A 377 -34.83 9.23 48.30
N SER A 378 -35.86 9.88 47.74
CA SER A 378 -37.27 9.69 48.08
C SER A 378 -38.16 9.30 46.89
N GLN A 379 -37.61 9.23 45.67
CA GLN A 379 -38.30 8.89 44.43
C GLN A 379 -37.43 8.00 43.55
N PRO A 380 -38.05 7.17 42.68
CA PRO A 380 -37.29 6.28 41.79
C PRO A 380 -36.38 7.05 40.82
N GLY A 381 -35.34 6.37 40.35
CA GLY A 381 -34.33 6.93 39.45
C GLY A 381 -33.44 5.86 38.80
N SER A 382 -32.31 6.26 38.21
CA SER A 382 -31.41 5.33 37.53
C SER A 382 -30.80 4.29 38.50
N LEU A 383 -30.49 4.68 39.74
CA LEU A 383 -29.92 3.78 40.74
C LEU A 383 -30.94 2.75 41.24
N THR A 384 -32.23 3.10 41.33
CA THR A 384 -33.26 2.13 41.74
C THR A 384 -33.47 1.06 40.68
N ASN A 385 -33.35 1.43 39.40
CA ASN A 385 -33.39 0.47 38.30
C ASN A 385 -32.21 -0.52 38.36
N ILE A 386 -31.01 -0.02 38.67
CA ILE A 386 -29.79 -0.84 38.83
C ILE A 386 -29.97 -1.91 39.91
N PHE A 387 -30.56 -1.55 41.05
CA PHE A 387 -30.81 -2.47 42.17
C PHE A 387 -32.17 -3.18 42.11
N SER A 388 -32.93 -3.03 41.02
CA SER A 388 -34.27 -3.63 40.84
C SER A 388 -35.23 -3.32 42.00
N ILE A 389 -35.24 -2.08 42.47
CA ILE A 389 -36.12 -1.62 43.56
C ILE A 389 -37.46 -1.17 42.98
N ASP A 390 -38.55 -1.72 43.51
CA ASP A 390 -39.92 -1.40 43.10
C ASP A 390 -40.26 0.08 43.37
N GLU A 391 -40.87 0.76 42.40
CA GLU A 391 -41.32 2.15 42.52
C GLU A 391 -42.35 2.32 43.64
N ASP A 392 -43.13 1.27 43.93
CA ASP A 392 -44.12 1.26 45.00
C ASP A 392 -43.51 1.47 46.40
N PHE A 393 -42.21 1.25 46.56
CA PHE A 393 -41.50 1.46 47.82
C PHE A 393 -41.56 2.93 48.29
N PHE A 394 -41.57 3.89 47.36
CA PHE A 394 -41.45 5.32 47.66
C PHE A 394 -42.77 6.01 48.04
N LYS A 395 -43.86 5.26 48.21
CA LYS A 395 -45.17 5.82 48.59
C LYS A 395 -45.06 6.56 49.92
N ALA A 396 -45.23 7.88 49.88
CA ALA A 396 -45.22 8.75 51.05
C ALA A 396 -46.60 9.37 51.29
N ARG A 397 -46.96 9.54 52.56
CA ARG A 397 -48.17 10.25 53.00
C ARG A 397 -47.81 11.63 53.52
N THR A 398 -48.63 12.64 53.18
CA THR A 398 -48.49 13.97 53.76
C THR A 398 -48.82 13.92 55.26
N LYS A 399 -47.95 14.50 56.08
CA LYS A 399 -48.07 14.59 57.54
C LYS A 399 -47.77 16.02 57.97
N TRP A 400 -48.73 16.68 58.59
CA TRP A 400 -48.53 18.00 59.18
C TRP A 400 -47.84 17.86 60.53
N VAL A 401 -46.72 18.56 60.72
CA VAL A 401 -45.90 18.48 61.93
C VAL A 401 -45.80 19.86 62.57
N ASP A 402 -46.16 19.95 63.84
CA ASP A 402 -46.04 21.19 64.61
C ASP A 402 -44.57 21.48 64.95
N LYS A 403 -44.10 22.68 64.61
CA LYS A 403 -42.71 23.14 64.82
C LYS A 403 -42.24 23.13 66.27
N SER A 404 -43.16 23.10 67.25
CA SER A 404 -42.76 22.96 68.65
C SER A 404 -43.65 22.12 69.54
N LYS A 405 -43.09 21.50 70.59
CA LYS A 405 -43.88 20.82 71.65
C LYS A 405 -44.92 21.76 72.28
N ARG A 406 -44.64 23.06 72.31
CA ARG A 406 -45.60 24.10 72.74
C ARG A 406 -46.71 24.28 71.71
N CYS A 407 -46.37 24.37 70.43
CA CYS A 407 -47.34 24.48 69.34
C CYS A 407 -48.23 23.22 69.23
N GLN A 408 -47.67 22.03 69.44
CA GLN A 408 -48.42 20.77 69.46
C GLN A 408 -49.46 20.72 70.58
N ARG A 409 -49.13 21.24 71.77
CA ARG A 409 -50.11 21.36 72.87
C ARG A 409 -51.23 22.33 72.50
N ASN A 410 -50.89 23.48 71.93
CA ASN A 410 -51.85 24.48 71.50
C ASN A 410 -52.75 23.97 70.35
N SER A 411 -52.17 23.20 69.41
CA SER A 411 -52.88 22.53 68.33
C SER A 411 -53.93 21.57 68.88
N ARG A 412 -53.54 20.65 69.77
CA ARG A 412 -54.48 19.69 70.40
C ARG A 412 -55.58 20.38 71.21
N ALA A 413 -55.25 21.47 71.91
CA ALA A 413 -56.24 22.26 72.65
C ALA A 413 -57.25 22.92 71.68
N CYS A 414 -56.75 23.53 70.60
CA CYS A 414 -57.57 24.13 69.56
C CYS A 414 -58.45 23.09 68.82
N GLU A 415 -57.89 21.95 68.42
CA GLU A 415 -58.64 20.84 67.80
C GLU A 415 -59.72 20.28 68.72
N SER A 416 -59.40 20.11 70.01
CA SER A 416 -60.38 19.65 70.99
C SER A 416 -61.54 20.64 71.13
N CYS A 417 -61.25 21.94 71.18
CA CYS A 417 -62.29 22.98 71.24
C CYS A 417 -63.13 23.03 69.96
N THR A 418 -62.49 23.02 68.79
CA THR A 418 -63.19 23.08 67.49
C THR A 418 -64.03 21.83 67.25
N ARG A 419 -63.56 20.62 67.64
CA ARG A 419 -64.41 19.41 67.63
C ARG A 419 -65.62 19.55 68.54
N LYS A 420 -65.49 20.12 69.73
CA LYS A 420 -66.66 20.40 70.61
C LYS A 420 -67.66 21.34 69.94
N CYS A 421 -67.19 22.33 69.17
CA CYS A 421 -68.07 23.17 68.35
C CYS A 421 -68.79 22.40 67.23
N GLY A 422 -68.16 21.37 66.66
CA GLY A 422 -68.77 20.53 65.63
C GLY A 422 -69.70 19.43 66.14
N THR A 423 -69.60 19.05 67.42
CA THR A 423 -70.31 17.87 67.97
C THR A 423 -71.26 18.17 69.12
N GLU A 424 -70.91 19.06 70.05
CA GLU A 424 -71.69 19.33 71.27
C GLU A 424 -72.39 20.70 71.23
N ASN A 425 -71.72 21.75 70.73
CA ASN A 425 -72.23 23.14 70.82
C ASN A 425 -73.00 23.62 69.58
N LEU A 426 -73.16 22.79 68.53
CA LEU A 426 -73.96 23.17 67.35
C LEU A 426 -75.46 23.29 67.69
N PHE A 427 -75.89 22.70 68.81
CA PHE A 427 -77.30 22.58 69.19
C PHE A 427 -77.66 23.26 70.52
N SER A 428 -76.72 23.95 71.17
CA SER A 428 -76.99 24.57 72.47
C SER A 428 -76.43 25.99 72.58
N GLY A 429 -77.33 26.98 72.50
CA GLY A 429 -77.26 28.11 73.42
C GLY A 429 -76.98 29.51 72.87
N ASP A 430 -77.11 29.77 71.56
CA ASP A 430 -77.05 31.15 71.04
C ASP A 430 -78.23 31.43 70.09
N PRO A 431 -79.14 32.36 70.42
CA PRO A 431 -80.35 32.64 69.62
C PRO A 431 -80.04 33.21 68.22
N THR A 432 -78.79 33.60 67.97
CA THR A 432 -78.35 34.08 66.64
C THR A 432 -77.88 32.96 65.71
N CYS A 433 -77.68 31.74 66.21
CA CYS A 433 -77.24 30.56 65.44
C CYS A 433 -78.08 29.31 65.71
N SER A 434 -79.19 29.42 66.46
CA SER A 434 -80.12 28.32 66.71
C SER A 434 -80.87 27.95 65.42
N VAL A 435 -80.57 26.78 64.86
CA VAL A 435 -81.35 26.18 63.78
C VAL A 435 -82.63 25.60 64.39
N ALA A 436 -83.59 26.46 64.71
CA ALA A 436 -84.90 26.05 65.22
C ALA A 436 -85.95 26.21 64.11
N GLY A 437 -86.11 25.15 63.31
CA GLY A 437 -87.14 25.02 62.28
C GLY A 437 -86.84 23.81 61.40
N GLY A 438 -87.78 22.86 61.32
CA GLY A 438 -87.60 21.55 60.71
C GLY A 438 -87.28 21.54 59.22
N ASP A 439 -86.67 20.43 58.81
CA ASP A 439 -86.33 19.99 57.45
C ASP A 439 -85.16 20.72 56.76
N ASP A 440 -83.94 20.47 57.24
CA ASP A 440 -82.72 20.70 56.47
C ASP A 440 -81.73 19.55 56.72
N PHE A 441 -81.55 18.66 55.73
CA PHE A 441 -80.72 17.45 55.81
C PHE A 441 -79.21 17.73 55.76
N GLY A 442 -78.73 18.71 56.53
CA GLY A 442 -77.29 18.93 56.71
C GLY A 442 -76.57 19.67 55.58
N GLU A 443 -77.27 20.18 54.55
CA GLU A 443 -76.64 20.94 53.44
C GLU A 443 -76.87 22.46 53.50
N SER A 444 -77.41 22.97 54.61
CA SER A 444 -77.62 24.40 54.80
C SER A 444 -76.29 25.17 54.90
N PRO A 445 -76.06 26.24 54.11
CA PRO A 445 -74.91 27.14 54.27
C PRO A 445 -74.79 27.73 55.68
N ARG A 446 -75.89 27.69 56.43
CA ARG A 446 -75.99 28.11 57.84
C ARG A 446 -75.19 27.24 58.80
N LEU A 447 -75.00 25.94 58.54
CA LEU A 447 -74.20 25.05 59.41
C LEU A 447 -72.74 25.47 59.44
N MET A 448 -72.18 25.82 58.29
CA MET A 448 -70.83 26.40 58.18
C MET A 448 -70.75 27.74 58.94
N MET A 449 -71.79 28.56 58.86
CA MET A 449 -71.87 29.85 59.54
C MET A 449 -71.96 29.68 61.07
N CYS A 450 -72.75 28.74 61.57
CA CYS A 450 -72.87 28.40 62.98
C CYS A 450 -71.57 27.81 63.55
N TYR A 451 -70.93 26.89 62.82
CA TYR A 451 -69.62 26.35 63.18
C TYR A 451 -68.58 27.49 63.30
N ASN A 452 -68.52 28.37 62.29
CA ASN A 452 -67.62 29.53 62.30
C ASN A 452 -67.91 30.50 63.47
N CYS A 453 -69.19 30.73 63.81
CA CYS A 453 -69.59 31.54 64.96
C CYS A 453 -69.17 30.90 66.29
N CYS A 454 -69.36 29.59 66.46
CA CYS A 454 -68.93 28.86 67.66
C CYS A 454 -67.41 28.90 67.82
N VAL A 455 -66.66 28.59 66.75
CA VAL A 455 -65.19 28.63 66.77
C VAL A 455 -64.69 30.06 67.09
N LYS A 456 -65.31 31.09 66.50
CA LYS A 456 -64.94 32.50 66.73
C LYS A 456 -65.26 32.99 68.15
N ARG A 457 -66.32 32.52 68.80
CA ARG A 457 -66.66 32.92 70.17
C ARG A 457 -65.94 32.09 71.24
N ASN A 458 -65.96 30.76 71.09
CA ASN A 458 -65.56 29.83 72.15
C ASN A 458 -64.12 29.35 72.03
N CYS A 459 -63.59 29.22 70.80
CA CYS A 459 -62.25 28.65 70.57
C CYS A 459 -61.19 29.70 70.23
N SER A 460 -61.57 30.98 70.14
CA SER A 460 -60.65 32.06 69.79
C SER A 460 -59.50 32.23 70.78
N SER A 461 -59.68 31.97 72.08
CA SER A 461 -58.61 32.01 73.08
C SER A 461 -57.65 30.83 72.95
N ASP A 462 -58.19 29.62 72.76
CA ASP A 462 -57.44 28.37 72.71
C ASP A 462 -56.64 28.24 71.40
N CYS A 463 -57.20 28.72 70.29
CA CYS A 463 -56.57 28.72 68.98
C CYS A 463 -55.66 29.94 68.73
N LYS A 464 -55.70 30.99 69.58
CA LYS A 464 -54.95 32.26 69.38
C LYS A 464 -53.45 32.04 69.24
N ASP A 465 -52.88 31.21 70.11
CA ASP A 465 -51.45 30.97 70.15
C ASP A 465 -51.01 29.96 69.09
N TYR A 466 -51.89 29.05 68.66
CA TYR A 466 -51.64 28.12 67.57
C TYR A 466 -51.61 28.82 66.20
N ASN A 467 -52.57 29.73 65.95
CA ASN A 467 -52.69 30.44 64.68
C ASN A 467 -51.57 31.47 64.40
N LYS A 468 -50.70 31.76 65.38
CA LYS A 468 -49.51 32.62 65.17
C LYS A 468 -48.57 31.97 64.16
N ARG A 469 -47.91 32.77 63.31
CA ARG A 469 -46.93 32.30 62.30
C ARG A 469 -45.87 31.32 62.83
N LYS A 470 -45.47 31.46 64.11
CA LYS A 470 -44.48 30.59 64.76
C LYS A 470 -44.99 29.17 65.09
N CYS A 471 -46.31 28.95 65.11
CA CYS A 471 -46.94 27.67 65.42
C CYS A 471 -47.72 27.05 64.25
N GLN A 472 -47.69 27.67 63.07
CA GLN A 472 -48.22 27.07 61.86
C GLN A 472 -47.47 25.75 61.57
N PRO A 473 -48.19 24.64 61.35
CA PRO A 473 -47.57 23.34 61.11
C PRO A 473 -46.80 23.38 59.79
N GLU A 474 -45.69 22.64 59.73
CA GLU A 474 -44.98 22.40 58.47
C GLU A 474 -45.55 21.16 57.79
N GLN A 475 -45.66 21.24 56.47
CA GLN A 475 -46.01 20.10 55.64
C GLN A 475 -44.79 19.21 55.49
N CYS A 476 -44.87 18.00 56.04
CA CYS A 476 -43.85 16.97 55.92
C CYS A 476 -44.39 15.78 55.13
N SER A 477 -43.48 14.96 54.64
CA SER A 477 -43.78 13.66 54.05
C SER A 477 -43.35 12.58 55.05
N LYS A 478 -44.21 11.58 55.29
CA LYS A 478 -43.85 10.37 56.00
C LYS A 478 -43.87 9.21 55.02
N GLY A 479 -42.73 8.61 54.73
CA GLY A 479 -42.58 7.56 53.72
C GLY A 479 -41.22 6.87 53.84
N ASN A 480 -40.92 6.03 52.86
CA ASN A 480 -39.64 5.31 52.83
C ASN A 480 -38.60 6.10 52.04
N LEU A 481 -37.35 6.06 52.50
CA LEU A 481 -36.19 6.65 51.84
C LEU A 481 -35.18 5.56 51.52
N LEU A 482 -34.36 5.79 50.48
CA LEU A 482 -33.16 4.99 50.22
C LEU A 482 -31.92 5.79 50.58
N GLU A 483 -31.02 5.14 51.31
CA GLU A 483 -29.68 5.62 51.60
C GLU A 483 -28.68 4.85 50.76
N PHE A 484 -27.97 5.53 49.86
CA PHE A 484 -26.85 4.98 49.11
C PHE A 484 -25.54 5.37 49.80
N THR A 485 -24.65 4.40 49.98
CA THR A 485 -23.32 4.61 50.58
C THR A 485 -22.25 4.07 49.65
N MET A 486 -21.23 4.89 49.35
CA MET A 486 -20.06 4.49 48.59
C MET A 486 -18.86 4.29 49.51
N GLU A 487 -18.45 3.05 49.72
CA GLU A 487 -17.35 2.68 50.62
C GLU A 487 -16.08 2.39 49.79
N PRO A 488 -14.95 3.10 49.99
CA PRO A 488 -13.69 2.73 49.35
C PRO A 488 -13.12 1.44 49.96
N SER A 489 -12.64 0.54 49.10
CA SER A 489 -11.94 -0.68 49.51
C SER A 489 -10.42 -0.53 49.39
N TRP A 490 -9.69 -1.06 50.37
CA TRP A 490 -8.23 -0.97 50.49
C TRP A 490 -7.61 -2.35 50.70
N ASP A 491 -8.14 -3.36 50.02
CA ASP A 491 -7.69 -4.76 50.15
C ASP A 491 -6.18 -4.88 49.92
N SER A 492 -5.64 -4.20 48.90
CA SER A 492 -4.20 -4.24 48.60
C SER A 492 -3.33 -3.62 49.70
N SER A 493 -3.87 -2.68 50.48
CA SER A 493 -3.15 -2.07 51.59
C SER A 493 -3.04 -2.97 52.81
N GLN A 494 -3.94 -3.93 52.97
CA GLN A 494 -3.80 -5.00 53.96
C GLN A 494 -2.61 -5.91 53.63
N ASP A 495 -2.32 -6.10 52.34
CA ASP A 495 -1.12 -6.78 51.84
C ASP A 495 0.14 -5.89 51.84
N GLY A 496 0.06 -4.67 52.40
CA GLY A 496 1.19 -3.74 52.48
C GLY A 496 1.49 -3.00 51.17
N ARG A 497 0.50 -2.74 50.31
CA ARG A 497 0.65 -2.04 49.03
C ARG A 497 -0.24 -0.80 48.92
N PHE A 498 0.20 0.18 48.14
CA PHE A 498 -0.59 1.37 47.82
C PHE A 498 -0.49 1.72 46.34
N PHE A 499 -1.54 2.32 45.80
CA PHE A 499 -1.58 2.85 44.44
C PHE A 499 -1.52 4.37 44.46
N CYS A 500 -0.66 4.92 43.64
CA CYS A 500 -0.49 6.35 43.44
C CYS A 500 -0.62 6.69 41.97
N PRO A 501 -1.53 7.58 41.60
CA PRO A 501 -1.52 8.08 40.23
C PRO A 501 -0.38 9.07 40.03
N ILE A 502 0.23 9.02 38.84
CA ILE A 502 1.39 9.83 38.48
C ILE A 502 1.19 10.46 37.10
N GLY A 503 1.80 11.63 36.90
CA GLY A 503 1.82 12.32 35.61
C GLY A 503 3.23 12.78 35.26
N PRO A 504 3.54 12.99 33.98
CA PRO A 504 4.84 13.47 33.54
C PRO A 504 5.13 14.88 34.08
N SER A 505 6.40 15.14 34.40
CA SER A 505 6.87 16.45 34.86
C SER A 505 6.84 17.45 33.71
N ARG A 506 6.25 18.62 33.95
CA ARG A 506 6.14 19.68 32.94
C ARG A 506 7.48 20.39 32.75
N HIS A 507 7.81 20.71 31.50
CA HIS A 507 9.00 21.48 31.13
C HIS A 507 10.33 20.87 31.66
N GLN A 508 10.47 19.55 31.61
CA GLN A 508 11.70 18.86 32.01
C GLN A 508 12.89 19.32 31.13
N HIS A 509 14.05 19.63 31.74
CA HIS A 509 15.28 19.93 30.99
C HIS A 509 15.90 18.62 30.49
N LEU A 510 16.01 18.44 29.17
CA LEU A 510 16.39 17.16 28.55
C LEU A 510 17.82 17.16 28.00
N LEU A 511 18.26 18.26 27.38
CA LEU A 511 19.54 18.31 26.67
C LEU A 511 20.08 19.74 26.61
N GLU A 512 21.37 19.89 26.89
CA GLU A 512 22.16 21.09 26.61
C GLU A 512 23.39 20.69 25.80
N LEU A 513 23.52 21.23 24.59
CA LEU A 513 24.70 21.04 23.74
C LEU A 513 25.10 22.33 23.02
N ASP A 514 26.38 22.45 22.74
CA ASP A 514 26.92 23.45 21.82
C ASP A 514 27.36 22.73 20.54
N TYR A 515 27.19 23.37 19.38
CA TYR A 515 27.74 22.85 18.13
C TYR A 515 28.37 23.93 17.27
N SER A 516 29.40 23.55 16.54
CA SER A 516 30.06 24.40 15.55
C SER A 516 30.12 23.72 14.19
N VAL A 517 29.94 24.51 13.14
CA VAL A 517 30.02 24.06 11.74
C VAL A 517 31.39 24.45 11.19
N HIS A 518 32.14 23.46 10.71
CA HIS A 518 33.47 23.64 10.13
C HIS A 518 33.47 23.20 8.66
N ALA A 519 34.29 23.85 7.84
CA ALA A 519 34.53 23.45 6.46
C ALA A 519 36.03 23.45 6.18
N GLU A 520 36.51 22.51 5.36
CA GLU A 520 37.94 22.38 5.03
C GLU A 520 38.57 23.67 4.47
N ALA A 521 37.79 24.49 3.76
CA ALA A 521 38.25 25.74 3.17
C ALA A 521 38.41 26.90 4.18
N SER A 522 37.93 26.76 5.43
CA SER A 522 37.95 27.80 6.46
C SER A 522 38.64 27.32 7.74
N LEU A 523 39.57 28.12 8.26
CA LEU A 523 40.22 27.85 9.55
C LEU A 523 39.30 28.16 10.74
N GLU A 524 38.39 29.13 10.58
CA GLU A 524 37.40 29.50 11.60
C GLU A 524 36.06 28.77 11.37
N PRO A 525 35.31 28.47 12.45
CA PRO A 525 33.98 27.88 12.32
C PRO A 525 33.04 28.84 11.59
N LEU A 526 32.29 28.31 10.63
CA LEU A 526 31.30 29.08 9.86
C LEU A 526 30.11 29.52 10.74
N HIS A 527 29.82 28.73 11.76
CA HIS A 527 28.70 28.96 12.67
C HIS A 527 28.96 28.29 14.02
N VAL A 528 28.50 28.93 15.09
CA VAL A 528 28.50 28.37 16.44
C VAL A 528 27.12 28.63 17.04
N SER A 529 26.51 27.60 17.62
CA SER A 529 25.18 27.67 18.20
C SER A 529 25.11 26.85 19.48
N LYS A 530 24.16 27.22 20.34
CA LYS A 530 23.85 26.53 21.59
C LYS A 530 22.40 26.08 21.56
N VAL A 531 22.18 24.80 21.81
CA VAL A 531 20.87 24.15 21.79
C VAL A 531 20.49 23.74 23.21
N LEU A 532 19.33 24.22 23.65
CA LEU A 532 18.71 23.93 24.94
C LEU A 532 17.33 23.32 24.67
N ILE A 533 17.14 22.07 25.07
CA ILE A 533 15.89 21.33 24.83
C ILE A 533 15.18 21.07 26.15
N TYR A 534 13.91 21.47 26.18
CA TYR A 534 12.97 21.16 27.25
C TYR A 534 11.84 20.28 26.70
N GLY A 535 11.29 19.42 27.53
CA GLY A 535 10.15 18.58 27.18
C GLY A 535 8.92 19.42 26.86
N ASP A 536 8.37 19.20 25.67
CA ASP A 536 7.12 19.80 25.21
C ASP A 536 5.91 18.90 25.50
N LYS A 537 4.74 19.26 24.98
CA LYS A 537 3.52 18.44 25.16
C LYS A 537 3.65 17.05 24.53
N THR A 538 4.41 16.91 23.44
CA THR A 538 4.61 15.59 22.79
C THR A 538 5.49 14.68 23.64
N TRP A 539 6.51 15.25 24.29
CA TRP A 539 7.31 14.57 25.31
C TRP A 539 6.44 14.13 26.49
N GLU A 540 5.57 14.99 27.00
CA GLU A 540 4.65 14.65 28.09
C GLU A 540 3.74 13.47 27.72
N ASP A 541 3.12 13.49 26.54
CA ASP A 541 2.13 12.49 26.12
C ASP A 541 2.74 11.15 25.67
N THR A 542 3.95 11.16 25.09
CA THR A 542 4.54 9.96 24.43
C THR A 542 5.91 9.54 24.97
N GLY A 543 6.60 10.42 25.71
CA GLY A 543 7.98 10.22 26.11
C GLY A 543 8.97 10.27 24.95
N ALA A 544 8.59 10.85 23.81
CA ALA A 544 9.46 11.08 22.66
C ALA A 544 9.19 12.46 22.02
N MET A 545 10.24 13.10 21.51
CA MET A 545 10.15 14.39 20.82
C MET A 545 11.26 14.55 19.77
N GLN A 546 11.05 15.50 18.86
CA GLN A 546 12.03 15.87 17.84
C GLN A 546 12.22 17.39 17.81
N TYR A 547 13.48 17.82 17.72
CA TYR A 547 13.89 19.21 17.57
C TYR A 547 14.71 19.36 16.28
N SER A 548 14.54 20.48 15.59
CA SER A 548 15.35 20.83 14.42
C SER A 548 15.55 22.34 14.35
N ASP A 549 16.78 22.78 14.09
CA ASP A 549 17.12 24.18 13.78
C ASP A 549 17.39 24.44 12.28
N GLY A 550 17.21 23.40 11.46
CA GLY A 550 17.49 23.40 10.02
C GLY A 550 18.92 23.03 9.64
N ILE A 551 19.82 22.83 10.61
CA ILE A 551 21.18 22.28 10.41
C ILE A 551 21.30 20.94 11.14
N LEU A 552 20.87 20.90 12.40
CA LEU A 552 20.97 19.74 13.28
C LEU A 552 19.57 19.29 13.71
N ASP A 553 19.29 18.00 13.50
CA ASP A 553 18.07 17.35 13.98
C ASP A 553 18.39 16.53 15.22
N ILE A 554 17.65 16.73 16.30
CA ILE A 554 17.83 16.01 17.56
C ILE A 554 16.54 15.25 17.87
N THR A 555 16.66 13.94 18.04
CA THR A 555 15.56 13.08 18.46
C THR A 555 15.82 12.61 19.88
N VAL A 556 14.85 12.79 20.78
CA VAL A 556 14.91 12.35 22.18
C VAL A 556 13.80 11.33 22.40
N ASN A 557 14.16 10.16 22.93
CA ASN A 557 13.22 9.08 23.22
C ASN A 557 13.54 8.43 24.57
N SER A 558 12.58 8.42 25.48
CA SER A 558 12.69 7.79 26.81
C SER A 558 12.63 6.26 26.80
N SER A 559 12.32 5.65 25.66
CA SER A 559 12.16 4.20 25.48
C SER A 559 11.03 3.57 26.31
N LEU A 560 10.06 4.37 26.80
CA LEU A 560 8.93 3.93 27.62
C LEU A 560 7.79 3.31 26.79
N GLY A 561 7.59 3.80 25.55
CA GLY A 561 6.48 3.40 24.69
C GLY A 561 5.16 4.04 25.14
N ILE A 562 4.34 3.32 25.92
CA ILE A 562 3.11 3.88 26.49
C ILE A 562 3.45 4.51 27.84
N VAL A 563 3.19 5.81 27.98
CA VAL A 563 3.44 6.57 29.21
C VAL A 563 2.60 6.00 30.36
N PRO A 564 3.21 5.60 31.49
CA PRO A 564 2.48 5.09 32.64
C PRO A 564 1.72 6.22 33.36
N ASN A 565 0.57 5.90 33.93
CA ASN A 565 -0.29 6.85 34.65
C ASN A 565 -0.54 6.45 36.12
N PHE A 566 0.01 5.32 36.57
CA PHE A 566 -0.02 4.93 37.98
C PHE A 566 1.28 4.24 38.40
N LEU A 567 1.47 4.23 39.72
CA LEU A 567 2.58 3.66 40.44
C LEU A 567 2.05 2.81 41.61
N GLU A 568 2.61 1.63 41.82
CA GLU A 568 2.38 0.77 43.00
C GLU A 568 3.64 0.77 43.86
N GLY A 569 3.46 1.09 45.14
CA GLY A 569 4.51 1.06 46.15
C GLY A 569 4.19 0.14 47.31
N GLY A 570 5.24 -0.37 47.96
CA GLY A 570 5.13 -1.03 49.25
C GLY A 570 5.01 0.00 50.37
N THR A 571 4.25 -0.32 51.41
CA THR A 571 4.03 0.57 52.57
C THR A 571 5.29 0.79 53.43
N ASN A 572 6.29 -0.09 53.30
CA ASN A 572 7.65 0.07 53.83
C ASN A 572 8.66 0.12 52.68
N PRO A 573 8.84 1.26 52.00
CA PRO A 573 9.73 1.36 50.85
C PRO A 573 11.20 1.43 51.32
N GLN A 574 11.84 0.28 51.51
CA GLN A 574 13.27 0.23 51.83
C GLN A 574 14.17 0.48 50.61
N SER A 575 13.66 0.29 49.38
CA SER A 575 14.46 0.29 48.15
C SER A 575 14.27 1.53 47.26
N GLY A 576 13.26 2.38 47.50
CA GLY A 576 12.94 3.52 46.62
C GLY A 576 12.54 3.12 45.19
N ILE A 577 12.26 1.82 44.96
CA ILE A 577 11.86 1.25 43.66
C ILE A 577 10.36 0.94 43.71
N PHE A 578 9.66 1.33 42.66
CA PHE A 578 8.21 1.21 42.52
C PHE A 578 7.84 0.56 41.20
N LYS A 579 6.71 -0.16 41.18
CA LYS A 579 6.15 -0.72 39.96
C LYS A 579 5.27 0.32 39.28
N VAL A 580 5.22 0.33 37.96
CA VAL A 580 4.40 1.28 37.21
C VAL A 580 3.57 0.58 36.14
N GLY A 581 2.53 1.27 35.68
CA GLY A 581 1.66 0.73 34.67
C GLY A 581 0.63 1.72 34.14
N THR A 582 -0.37 1.17 33.45
CA THR A 582 -1.51 1.92 32.90
C THR A 582 -2.84 1.50 33.53
N TYR A 583 -3.69 2.48 33.81
CA TYR A 583 -5.03 2.28 34.32
C TYR A 583 -6.02 2.02 33.17
N LYS A 584 -6.87 0.99 33.30
CA LYS A 584 -7.91 0.66 32.32
C LYS A 584 -9.03 1.69 32.33
N SER A 585 -9.09 2.55 31.30
CA SER A 585 -10.13 3.56 31.18
C SER A 585 -11.49 3.06 30.66
N HIS A 586 -11.56 1.83 30.14
CA HIS A 586 -12.77 1.26 29.55
C HIS A 586 -13.31 0.08 30.40
N GLY A 587 -14.61 -0.16 30.32
CA GLY A 587 -15.31 -1.22 31.05
C GLY A 587 -16.82 -1.20 30.83
N SER A 588 -17.53 -2.16 31.43
CA SER A 588 -18.99 -2.20 31.40
C SER A 588 -19.57 -1.09 32.28
N GLN A 589 -20.50 -0.30 31.74
CA GLN A 589 -21.17 0.77 32.48
C GLN A 589 -22.22 0.22 33.45
N LEU A 590 -22.57 1.04 34.44
CA LEU A 590 -23.60 0.76 35.45
C LEU A 590 -25.00 0.74 34.78
N GLY A 591 -25.42 -0.41 34.23
CA GLY A 591 -26.76 -0.55 33.63
C GLY A 591 -27.00 -1.73 32.67
N THR A 592 -25.97 -2.50 32.28
CA THR A 592 -26.09 -3.52 31.21
C THR A 592 -26.10 -4.98 31.67
N SER A 593 -26.03 -5.26 32.97
CA SER A 593 -25.92 -6.65 33.48
C SER A 593 -26.63 -6.85 34.82
N ALA A 594 -27.14 -8.08 35.05
CA ALA A 594 -27.85 -8.48 36.26
C ALA A 594 -26.94 -8.35 37.50
N ILE A 595 -27.31 -7.44 38.38
CA ILE A 595 -26.56 -7.04 39.57
C ILE A 595 -27.12 -7.78 40.80
N ARG A 596 -26.24 -8.12 41.76
CA ARG A 596 -26.67 -8.67 43.07
C ARG A 596 -27.60 -7.67 43.77
N PRO A 597 -28.63 -8.15 44.51
CA PRO A 597 -29.68 -7.29 45.03
C PRO A 597 -29.25 -6.31 46.14
N ASP A 598 -28.01 -6.36 46.65
CA ASP A 598 -27.62 -5.61 47.87
C ASP A 598 -26.38 -4.70 47.72
N PHE A 599 -25.48 -4.95 46.76
CA PHE A 599 -24.28 -4.14 46.55
C PHE A 599 -23.66 -4.32 45.16
N VAL A 600 -22.90 -3.30 44.71
CA VAL A 600 -22.14 -3.31 43.45
C VAL A 600 -20.73 -2.80 43.66
N PHE A 601 -19.75 -3.46 43.04
CA PHE A 601 -18.38 -2.95 42.96
C PHE A 601 -18.26 -2.01 41.76
N ILE A 602 -17.79 -0.78 41.99
CA ILE A 602 -17.61 0.25 40.96
C ILE A 602 -16.19 0.83 41.04
N ARG A 603 -15.74 1.41 39.94
CA ARG A 603 -14.46 2.13 39.84
C ARG A 603 -14.60 3.30 38.85
N PRO A 604 -13.80 4.36 38.98
CA PRO A 604 -13.82 5.45 38.01
C PRO A 604 -13.20 5.03 36.67
N ALA A 605 -13.50 5.77 35.60
CA ALA A 605 -12.85 5.60 34.29
C ALA A 605 -11.41 6.18 34.26
N ASP A 606 -11.10 7.09 35.19
CA ASP A 606 -9.78 7.67 35.39
C ASP A 606 -9.38 7.41 36.86
N PRO A 607 -8.12 7.04 37.17
CA PRO A 607 -7.66 6.88 38.56
C PRO A 607 -7.94 8.10 39.46
N HIS A 608 -8.22 9.27 38.88
CA HIS A 608 -8.54 10.53 39.56
C HIS A 608 -10.03 10.92 39.59
N GLY A 609 -10.88 10.22 38.85
CA GLY A 609 -12.21 10.69 38.45
C GLY A 609 -13.34 10.36 39.42
N VAL A 610 -13.14 10.43 40.73
CA VAL A 610 -14.20 10.08 41.70
C VAL A 610 -15.17 11.25 41.86
N PRO A 611 -16.46 11.10 41.53
CA PRO A 611 -17.43 12.18 41.66
C PRO A 611 -17.75 12.45 43.13
N ALA A 612 -18.00 13.71 43.47
CA ALA A 612 -18.61 14.05 44.76
C ALA A 612 -20.04 13.49 44.82
N MET A 613 -20.40 12.82 45.91
CA MET A 613 -21.79 12.42 46.12
C MET A 613 -22.63 13.66 46.39
N PRO A 614 -23.84 13.74 45.81
CA PRO A 614 -24.73 14.86 46.06
C PRO A 614 -25.33 14.71 47.46
N GLY A 615 -25.80 15.83 48.03
CA GLY A 615 -26.60 15.79 49.25
C GLY A 615 -27.97 15.14 49.02
N ALA A 616 -28.74 14.95 50.08
CA ALA A 616 -30.07 14.34 50.01
C ALA A 616 -30.99 15.04 48.98
N HIS A 617 -31.49 14.30 48.00
CA HIS A 617 -32.23 14.81 46.85
C HIS A 617 -33.43 13.92 46.50
N GLN A 618 -34.45 14.48 45.87
CA GLN A 618 -35.72 13.84 45.54
C GLN A 618 -35.54 12.54 44.75
N GLU A 619 -34.95 12.60 43.55
CA GLU A 619 -34.76 11.47 42.64
C GLU A 619 -33.49 10.65 42.96
N CYS A 620 -33.60 9.31 42.92
CA CYS A 620 -32.47 8.39 43.05
C CYS A 620 -31.62 8.31 41.76
N THR A 621 -31.20 9.46 41.22
CA THR A 621 -30.36 9.59 40.02
C THR A 621 -29.06 10.30 40.33
N HIS A 622 -27.94 9.79 39.82
CA HIS A 622 -26.69 10.53 39.84
C HIS A 622 -25.95 10.45 38.51
N THR A 623 -25.96 11.56 37.77
CA THR A 623 -25.33 11.65 36.44
C THR A 623 -23.82 11.39 36.50
N ALA A 624 -23.16 11.76 37.59
CA ALA A 624 -21.73 11.54 37.72
C ALA A 624 -21.37 10.09 38.11
N LEU A 625 -22.33 9.24 38.52
CA LEU A 625 -22.10 7.79 38.62
C LEU A 625 -22.19 7.08 37.27
N ASN A 626 -22.74 7.73 36.23
CA ASN A 626 -22.80 7.14 34.88
C ASN A 626 -21.40 6.97 34.25
N SER A 627 -20.41 7.75 34.69
CA SER A 627 -19.02 7.61 34.26
C SER A 627 -18.25 6.54 35.04
N MET A 628 -18.84 5.94 36.08
CA MET A 628 -18.25 4.82 36.81
C MET A 628 -18.47 3.51 36.07
N LEU A 629 -17.48 2.62 36.19
CA LEU A 629 -17.43 1.31 35.54
C LEU A 629 -17.64 0.21 36.58
N LEU A 630 -18.25 -0.91 36.16
CA LEU A 630 -18.41 -2.11 36.99
C LEU A 630 -17.04 -2.77 37.25
N ALA A 631 -16.76 -3.08 38.52
CA ALA A 631 -15.58 -3.81 38.96
C ALA A 631 -15.86 -5.31 39.22
N SER A 632 -17.08 -5.78 38.97
CA SER A 632 -17.55 -7.15 39.26
C SER A 632 -16.89 -8.27 38.44
N ASN A 633 -16.06 -7.97 37.44
CA ASN A 633 -15.40 -8.97 36.60
C ASN A 633 -14.10 -9.54 37.21
N MET A 634 -13.78 -9.26 38.48
CA MET A 634 -12.46 -9.58 39.11
C MET A 634 -11.26 -9.05 38.31
N GLU A 635 -11.49 -8.15 37.37
CA GLU A 635 -10.47 -7.66 36.46
C GLU A 635 -9.71 -6.53 37.14
N ASN A 636 -8.41 -6.75 37.39
CA ASN A 636 -7.54 -5.73 37.96
C ASN A 636 -7.47 -4.51 36.99
N PRO A 637 -7.88 -3.29 37.41
CA PRO A 637 -7.83 -2.10 36.57
C PRO A 637 -6.40 -1.60 36.36
N TYR A 638 -5.45 -2.05 37.17
CA TYR A 638 -4.04 -1.69 37.11
C TYR A 638 -3.28 -2.69 36.22
N ILE A 639 -2.92 -2.28 35.00
CA ILE A 639 -2.10 -3.08 34.08
C ILE A 639 -0.63 -2.74 34.29
N TYR A 640 0.11 -3.66 34.90
CA TYR A 640 1.54 -3.50 35.09
C TYR A 640 2.33 -3.64 33.81
N ASN A 641 3.33 -2.78 33.64
CA ASN A 641 4.34 -2.97 32.63
C ASN A 641 5.60 -3.56 33.28
N GLN A 642 5.82 -4.86 33.13
CA GLN A 642 6.97 -5.55 33.73
C GLN A 642 8.34 -5.05 33.22
N ARG A 643 8.35 -4.35 32.07
CA ARG A 643 9.57 -3.76 31.49
C ARG A 643 9.93 -2.42 32.12
N LEU A 644 9.03 -1.79 32.86
CA LEU A 644 9.25 -0.46 33.44
C LEU A 644 9.44 -0.55 34.95
N GLU A 645 10.22 0.36 35.48
CA GLU A 645 10.32 0.61 36.92
C GLU A 645 10.45 2.10 37.18
N ALA A 646 9.89 2.55 38.32
CA ALA A 646 10.09 3.89 38.81
C ALA A 646 11.08 3.86 39.96
N VAL A 647 12.05 4.76 39.94
CA VAL A 647 13.05 4.91 41.00
C VAL A 647 12.95 6.32 41.58
N ALA A 648 12.89 6.43 42.91
CA ALA A 648 12.97 7.68 43.64
C ALA A 648 14.20 7.68 44.56
N ASN A 649 15.13 8.62 44.34
CA ASN A 649 16.33 8.77 45.16
C ASN A 649 16.06 9.71 46.35
N GLY A 650 15.21 9.27 47.28
CA GLY A 650 14.87 9.99 48.51
C GLY A 650 13.96 11.23 48.36
N SER A 651 13.79 11.76 47.14
CA SER A 651 12.91 12.88 46.81
C SER A 651 12.15 12.62 45.50
N VAL A 652 10.97 13.23 45.38
CA VAL A 652 10.17 13.33 44.15
C VAL A 652 10.85 14.38 43.25
N PRO A 653 10.97 14.20 41.93
CA PRO A 653 10.19 13.32 41.03
C PRO A 653 10.66 11.86 40.94
N PHE A 654 9.75 10.99 40.50
CA PHE A 654 10.03 9.60 40.13
C PHE A 654 10.67 9.54 38.75
N VAL A 655 11.81 8.86 38.61
CA VAL A 655 12.42 8.61 37.31
C VAL A 655 11.95 7.24 36.82
N VAL A 656 11.21 7.21 35.71
CA VAL A 656 10.74 5.95 35.12
C VAL A 656 11.72 5.52 34.03
N THR A 657 12.22 4.29 34.13
CA THR A 657 13.14 3.71 33.17
C THR A 657 12.67 2.35 32.67
N SER A 658 13.10 1.99 31.46
CA SER A 658 12.89 0.67 30.90
C SER A 658 14.06 -0.25 31.25
N LYS A 659 13.76 -1.45 31.72
CA LYS A 659 14.72 -2.52 32.02
C LYS A 659 15.36 -3.12 30.77
N ALA A 660 14.73 -2.93 29.62
CA ALA A 660 15.14 -3.55 28.37
C ALA A 660 15.96 -2.61 27.48
N GLN A 661 15.71 -1.29 27.55
CA GLN A 661 16.30 -0.30 26.66
C GLN A 661 16.55 1.00 27.41
N ASP A 662 17.76 1.54 27.28
CA ASP A 662 18.09 2.86 27.79
C ASP A 662 17.42 3.97 26.95
N PRO A 663 17.21 5.17 27.53
CA PRO A 663 16.83 6.35 26.78
C PRO A 663 17.81 6.62 25.63
N LEU A 664 17.27 7.03 24.49
CA LEU A 664 18.02 7.32 23.28
C LEU A 664 17.94 8.82 22.96
N VAL A 665 19.11 9.44 22.82
CA VAL A 665 19.24 10.76 22.22
C VAL A 665 20.09 10.65 20.97
N LEU A 666 19.56 11.08 19.83
CA LEU A 666 20.20 10.95 18.54
C LEU A 666 20.33 12.31 17.88
N ALA A 667 21.57 12.73 17.62
CA ALA A 667 21.88 13.89 16.80
C ALA A 667 22.06 13.43 15.35
N THR A 668 21.35 14.05 14.41
CA THR A 668 21.33 13.72 12.99
C THR A 668 21.66 14.96 12.17
N LEU A 669 22.56 14.80 11.20
CA LEU A 669 22.86 15.79 10.18
C LEU A 669 22.05 15.44 8.91
N PRO A 670 20.89 16.07 8.67
CA PRO A 670 19.95 15.65 7.63
C PRO A 670 20.46 15.91 6.22
N ARG A 671 20.17 15.02 5.26
CA ARG A 671 20.54 15.20 3.84
C ARG A 671 19.69 16.23 3.08
N GLY A 672 18.45 16.46 3.50
CA GLY A 672 17.46 17.22 2.71
C GLY A 672 17.62 18.74 2.71
N LEU A 673 18.40 19.31 3.64
CA LEU A 673 18.58 20.75 3.80
C LEU A 673 20.03 21.15 3.50
N SER A 674 20.22 22.25 2.77
CA SER A 674 21.55 22.83 2.59
C SER A 674 21.94 23.64 3.81
N ILE A 675 23.09 23.32 4.38
CA ILE A 675 23.69 24.04 5.51
C ILE A 675 24.12 25.42 5.03
N LEU A 676 24.72 25.50 3.84
CA LEU A 676 25.19 26.76 3.28
C LEU A 676 24.04 27.75 3.04
N LYS A 677 22.89 27.28 2.55
CA LYS A 677 21.69 28.12 2.36
C LYS A 677 21.14 28.68 3.68
N LYS A 678 21.31 27.95 4.78
CA LYS A 678 20.89 28.38 6.13
C LYS A 678 21.86 29.40 6.74
N LEU A 679 23.16 29.26 6.48
CA LEU A 679 24.21 30.09 7.06
C LEU A 679 24.44 31.42 6.31
N PHE A 680 24.33 31.42 4.98
CA PHE A 680 24.68 32.57 4.15
C PHE A 680 23.46 33.14 3.44
N SER A 681 23.39 34.47 3.36
CA SER A 681 22.35 35.16 2.58
C SER A 681 22.65 35.06 1.08
N PRO A 682 21.62 34.94 0.21
CA PRO A 682 21.83 34.93 -1.24
C PRO A 682 22.45 36.24 -1.71
N VAL A 683 23.44 36.16 -2.60
CA VAL A 683 24.12 37.33 -3.18
C VAL A 683 23.84 37.47 -4.67
N THR A 684 24.06 38.67 -5.21
CA THR A 684 23.93 38.94 -6.65
C THR A 684 25.25 38.63 -7.37
N LEU A 685 25.16 37.94 -8.51
CA LEU A 685 26.30 37.68 -9.39
C LEU A 685 26.58 38.91 -10.28
N ASN A 686 27.84 39.29 -10.45
CA ASN A 686 28.22 40.23 -11.50
C ASN A 686 28.26 39.47 -12.83
N VAL A 687 27.16 39.54 -13.60
CA VAL A 687 27.01 38.81 -14.87
C VAL A 687 28.13 39.13 -15.86
N ASN A 688 28.66 40.36 -15.84
CA ASN A 688 29.72 40.79 -16.76
C ASN A 688 31.10 40.17 -16.44
N SER A 689 31.31 39.71 -15.21
CA SER A 689 32.55 39.02 -14.82
C SER A 689 32.47 37.50 -14.98
N PHE A 690 31.30 36.98 -15.35
CA PHE A 690 31.11 35.55 -15.54
C PHE A 690 31.83 35.09 -16.82
N SER A 691 32.77 34.17 -16.65
CA SER A 691 33.56 33.60 -17.73
C SER A 691 33.66 32.10 -17.54
N SER A 692 33.66 31.35 -18.63
CA SER A 692 33.70 29.89 -18.58
C SER A 692 34.54 29.32 -19.69
N ASP A 693 35.30 28.27 -19.37
CA ASP A 693 36.11 27.52 -20.34
C ASP A 693 35.64 26.06 -20.40
N LEU A 694 35.69 25.50 -21.61
CA LEU A 694 35.29 24.13 -21.91
C LEU A 694 36.46 23.42 -22.59
N THR A 695 37.21 22.66 -21.79
CA THR A 695 38.39 21.93 -22.26
C THR A 695 38.12 20.43 -22.26
N GLN A 696 38.69 19.71 -23.21
CA GLN A 696 38.58 18.26 -23.29
C GLN A 696 39.88 17.61 -22.86
N ASN A 697 39.82 16.74 -21.84
CA ASN A 697 40.91 15.84 -21.51
C ASN A 697 40.75 14.53 -22.31
N SER A 698 41.73 13.63 -22.28
CA SER A 698 41.70 12.33 -23.00
C SER A 698 40.54 11.41 -22.62
N THR A 699 39.84 11.68 -21.51
CA THR A 699 38.78 10.80 -20.96
C THR A 699 37.46 11.50 -20.62
N HIS A 700 37.45 12.82 -20.41
CA HIS A 700 36.29 13.57 -19.92
C HIS A 700 36.42 15.07 -20.26
N TRP A 701 35.32 15.80 -20.18
CA TRP A 701 35.30 17.25 -20.37
C TRP A 701 35.50 17.97 -19.03
N LEU A 702 36.17 19.11 -19.05
CA LEU A 702 36.35 19.99 -17.91
C LEU A 702 35.65 21.32 -18.20
N VAL A 703 34.75 21.71 -17.32
CA VAL A 703 34.03 22.99 -17.35
C VAL A 703 34.55 23.84 -16.22
N SER A 704 35.33 24.86 -16.53
CA SER A 704 35.83 25.81 -15.53
C SER A 704 35.00 27.07 -15.56
N VAL A 705 34.34 27.37 -14.44
CA VAL A 705 33.45 28.51 -14.25
C VAL A 705 34.14 29.54 -13.38
N HIS A 706 34.15 30.80 -13.82
CA HIS A 706 34.75 31.93 -13.13
C HIS A 706 33.72 33.04 -13.00
N GLY A 707 33.72 33.74 -11.87
CA GLY A 707 32.82 34.86 -11.66
C GLY A 707 33.19 35.70 -10.45
N GLU A 708 32.48 36.81 -10.27
CA GLU A 708 32.62 37.69 -9.12
C GLU A 708 31.25 38.04 -8.55
N THR A 709 31.08 37.98 -7.22
CA THR A 709 29.86 38.41 -6.55
C THR A 709 29.93 39.88 -6.15
N LEU A 710 28.79 40.58 -6.11
CA LEU A 710 28.77 41.99 -5.69
C LEU A 710 29.04 42.18 -4.18
N LYS A 711 28.77 41.15 -3.38
CA LYS A 711 28.99 41.10 -1.92
C LYS A 711 29.54 39.73 -1.54
N CYS A 712 30.37 39.68 -0.50
CA CYS A 712 30.85 38.46 0.14
C CYS A 712 30.85 38.66 1.68
N PRO A 713 30.69 37.60 2.48
CA PRO A 713 30.35 36.23 2.07
C PRO A 713 28.90 36.11 1.57
N GLY A 714 28.61 35.10 0.74
CA GLY A 714 27.30 34.98 0.10
C GLY A 714 26.97 33.60 -0.46
N PHE A 715 25.68 33.32 -0.59
CA PHE A 715 25.16 32.06 -1.14
C PHE A 715 24.78 32.20 -2.63
N LEU A 716 25.11 31.16 -3.41
CA LEU A 716 24.67 30.97 -4.80
C LEU A 716 24.29 29.50 -5.01
N HIS A 717 23.29 29.27 -5.86
CA HIS A 717 22.95 27.91 -6.30
C HIS A 717 23.33 27.72 -7.76
N ILE A 718 24.08 26.67 -8.07
CA ILE A 718 24.67 26.43 -9.39
C ILE A 718 24.25 25.04 -9.86
N ALA A 719 23.56 25.00 -11.00
CA ALA A 719 23.15 23.78 -11.67
C ALA A 719 23.73 23.70 -13.08
N LEU A 720 24.27 22.54 -13.45
CA LEU A 720 24.77 22.26 -14.80
C LEU A 720 23.79 21.33 -15.52
N LEU A 721 23.42 21.70 -16.74
CA LEU A 721 22.45 21.02 -17.58
C LEU A 721 23.10 20.70 -18.94
N ASP A 722 22.84 19.50 -19.46
CA ASP A 722 23.17 19.16 -20.85
C ASP A 722 21.89 19.26 -21.69
N PRO A 723 21.81 20.15 -22.70
CA PRO A 723 20.65 20.25 -23.59
C PRO A 723 20.28 18.93 -24.29
N HIS A 724 21.25 18.04 -24.53
CA HIS A 724 21.02 16.73 -25.14
C HIS A 724 20.39 15.73 -24.17
N TYR A 725 20.55 15.95 -22.86
CA TYR A 725 19.98 15.13 -21.79
C TYR A 725 19.06 16.00 -20.92
N SER A 726 18.01 16.56 -21.52
CA SER A 726 17.11 17.54 -20.90
C SER A 726 16.38 17.04 -19.64
N SER A 727 16.37 15.74 -19.36
CA SER A 727 15.74 15.14 -18.19
C SER A 727 16.67 15.02 -16.97
N GLN A 728 17.98 15.30 -17.09
CA GLN A 728 18.95 15.03 -16.03
C GLN A 728 19.86 16.23 -15.73
N ILE A 729 19.84 16.69 -14.47
CA ILE A 729 20.78 17.69 -13.96
C ILE A 729 22.13 17.01 -13.74
N LEU A 730 23.19 17.52 -14.38
CA LEU A 730 24.53 16.93 -14.33
C LEU A 730 25.22 17.21 -13.00
N PHE A 731 25.11 18.44 -12.49
CA PHE A 731 25.57 18.86 -11.18
C PHE A 731 24.53 19.79 -10.56
N ASP A 732 24.22 19.55 -9.29
CA ASP A 732 23.30 20.35 -8.50
C ASP A 732 24.02 20.73 -7.21
N CYS A 733 24.50 21.97 -7.16
CA CYS A 733 25.43 22.44 -6.15
C CYS A 733 24.92 23.69 -5.45
N ASP A 734 24.97 23.66 -4.13
CA ASP A 734 24.80 24.81 -3.25
C ASP A 734 26.19 25.35 -2.89
N ALA A 735 26.47 26.62 -3.18
CA ALA A 735 27.80 27.21 -3.04
C ALA A 735 27.79 28.42 -2.11
N ALA A 736 28.78 28.50 -1.22
CA ALA A 736 29.07 29.68 -0.42
C ALA A 736 30.38 30.31 -0.89
N ILE A 737 30.30 31.56 -1.31
CA ILE A 737 31.43 32.38 -1.75
C ILE A 737 31.88 33.22 -0.56
N LEU A 738 32.99 32.84 0.05
CA LEU A 738 33.69 33.62 1.08
C LEU A 738 34.50 34.74 0.44
N CYS A 739 34.93 35.73 1.23
CA CYS A 739 35.79 36.79 0.71
C CYS A 739 37.21 36.26 0.41
N PRO A 740 37.83 36.65 -0.71
CA PRO A 740 37.42 37.67 -1.71
C PRO A 740 36.26 37.24 -2.63
N SER A 741 35.53 38.21 -3.23
CA SER A 741 34.31 37.96 -4.03
C SER A 741 34.48 37.16 -5.33
N ARG A 742 35.73 36.94 -5.78
CA ARG A 742 36.03 36.19 -7.00
C ARG A 742 36.07 34.70 -6.74
N PHE A 743 35.43 33.90 -7.57
CA PHE A 743 35.38 32.46 -7.42
C PHE A 743 35.72 31.73 -8.71
N SER A 744 36.26 30.53 -8.57
CA SER A 744 36.47 29.58 -9.66
C SER A 744 36.02 28.18 -9.23
N ILE A 745 35.25 27.51 -10.08
CA ILE A 745 34.76 26.14 -9.86
C ILE A 745 34.96 25.34 -11.15
N THR A 746 35.65 24.20 -11.08
CA THR A 746 35.88 23.31 -12.22
C THR A 746 35.15 21.99 -12.04
N PHE A 747 34.27 21.65 -12.97
CA PHE A 747 33.48 20.41 -12.99
C PHE A 747 34.04 19.43 -14.03
N ALA A 748 34.17 18.16 -13.65
CA ALA A 748 34.51 17.08 -14.57
C ALA A 748 33.23 16.40 -15.10
N LEU A 749 33.03 16.43 -16.40
CA LEU A 749 31.84 15.91 -17.08
C LEU A 749 32.13 14.67 -17.93
N PRO A 750 31.22 13.69 -17.93
CA PRO A 750 31.34 12.50 -18.75
C PRO A 750 31.29 12.81 -20.25
N SER A 751 31.99 12.02 -21.07
CA SER A 751 32.16 12.24 -22.51
C SER A 751 31.09 11.54 -23.35
N THR A 752 30.19 12.31 -23.99
CA THR A 752 29.04 11.75 -24.74
C THR A 752 29.02 12.09 -26.23
N ASP A 753 30.05 12.70 -26.81
CA ASP A 753 29.88 13.27 -28.15
C ASP A 753 30.32 12.34 -29.27
N LYS A 754 29.52 12.34 -30.36
CA LYS A 754 29.64 11.42 -31.49
C LYS A 754 30.99 11.40 -32.20
N LEU A 755 31.77 12.48 -32.05
CA LEU A 755 33.05 12.74 -32.68
C LEU A 755 34.06 13.43 -31.74
N GLY A 756 33.73 13.65 -30.47
CA GLY A 756 34.56 14.42 -29.53
C GLY A 756 34.74 15.92 -29.86
N LEU A 757 33.96 16.47 -30.80
CA LEU A 757 34.17 17.82 -31.33
C LEU A 757 33.17 18.87 -30.80
N HIS A 758 32.06 18.45 -30.20
CA HIS A 758 30.93 19.34 -29.89
C HIS A 758 30.24 18.98 -28.56
N LYS A 759 30.52 19.77 -27.53
CA LYS A 759 29.81 19.72 -26.25
C LYS A 759 29.11 21.05 -26.00
N ASP A 760 27.86 20.99 -25.55
CA ASP A 760 27.00 22.13 -25.24
C ASP A 760 26.44 21.97 -23.83
N ILE A 761 26.62 22.98 -22.99
CA ILE A 761 26.29 22.92 -21.57
C ILE A 761 25.63 24.24 -21.18
N ILE A 762 24.53 24.15 -20.43
CA ILE A 762 23.87 25.29 -19.82
C ILE A 762 24.21 25.31 -18.34
N ILE A 763 24.78 26.41 -17.87
CA ILE A 763 25.01 26.69 -16.46
C ILE A 763 23.92 27.63 -15.98
N ALA A 764 23.09 27.15 -15.07
CA ALA A 764 22.09 27.95 -14.37
C ALA A 764 22.66 28.39 -13.02
N VAL A 765 22.88 29.69 -12.86
CA VAL A 765 23.28 30.29 -11.57
C VAL A 765 22.10 31.05 -11.00
N THR A 766 21.55 30.55 -9.91
CA THR A 766 20.50 31.22 -9.15
C THR A 766 21.14 32.12 -8.10
N ASP A 767 20.89 33.42 -8.25
CA ASP A 767 21.40 34.48 -7.39
C ASP A 767 20.24 35.18 -6.66
N GLN A 768 20.50 36.29 -5.97
CA GLN A 768 19.46 37.04 -5.24
C GLN A 768 18.35 37.61 -6.16
N LYS A 769 18.66 37.93 -7.43
CA LYS A 769 17.73 38.60 -8.36
C LYS A 769 16.95 37.63 -9.23
N GLY A 770 17.45 36.40 -9.42
CA GLY A 770 16.78 35.37 -10.19
C GLY A 770 17.74 34.29 -10.69
N VAL A 771 17.36 33.63 -11.78
CA VAL A 771 18.18 32.59 -12.41
C VAL A 771 18.84 33.16 -13.66
N ASN A 772 20.17 33.11 -13.71
CA ASN A 772 20.96 33.47 -14.87
C ASN A 772 21.37 32.20 -15.62
N HIS A 773 21.06 32.12 -16.92
CA HIS A 773 21.43 30.98 -17.76
C HIS A 773 22.59 31.35 -18.69
N PHE A 774 23.69 30.61 -18.58
CA PHE A 774 24.87 30.76 -19.42
C PHE A 774 25.03 29.52 -20.28
N ARG A 775 25.02 29.67 -21.61
CA ARG A 775 25.24 28.56 -22.55
C ARG A 775 26.67 28.57 -23.05
N ILE A 776 27.35 27.44 -22.92
CA ILE A 776 28.75 27.27 -23.28
C ILE A 776 28.83 26.19 -24.34
N TYR A 777 29.42 26.53 -25.47
CA TYR A 777 29.56 25.62 -26.59
C TYR A 777 30.90 25.85 -27.29
N ARG A 778 31.48 24.78 -27.82
CA ARG A 778 32.67 24.85 -28.66
C ARG A 778 32.27 25.02 -30.13
N LYS A 779 32.62 26.15 -30.76
CA LYS A 779 32.48 26.34 -32.21
C LYS A 779 33.50 25.46 -32.94
N THR A 780 33.05 24.62 -33.87
CA THR A 780 33.97 23.95 -34.80
C THR A 780 34.37 24.90 -35.92
N SER A 781 35.65 24.84 -36.25
CA SER A 781 36.21 25.36 -37.50
C SER A 781 35.96 24.36 -38.63
N LEU A 782 34.71 24.24 -39.08
CA LEU A 782 34.36 23.58 -40.34
C LEU A 782 33.48 24.55 -41.11
N LYS A 783 34.10 25.21 -42.10
CA LYS A 783 33.39 25.88 -43.20
C LYS A 783 32.61 24.81 -43.95
N GLU A 784 31.30 24.81 -43.84
CA GLU A 784 30.44 24.24 -44.88
C GLU A 784 29.91 25.41 -45.71
N ASP A 785 30.34 25.42 -46.97
CA ASP A 785 29.81 26.24 -48.04
C ASP A 785 28.31 25.97 -48.18
N ILE A 786 27.49 26.93 -47.79
CA ILE A 786 26.15 27.12 -48.37
C ILE A 786 26.18 28.53 -48.97
N THR A 787 26.71 28.60 -50.19
CA THR A 787 26.34 29.65 -51.14
C THR A 787 24.98 29.26 -51.73
N GLU A 788 23.95 30.05 -51.43
CA GLU A 788 23.01 30.59 -52.44
C GLU A 788 22.10 31.63 -51.74
N ASP A 789 22.41 32.89 -52.05
CA ASP A 789 21.53 34.00 -52.37
C ASP A 789 20.38 34.35 -51.41
N ILE A 790 20.58 35.43 -50.64
CA ILE A 790 19.90 36.71 -50.85
C ILE A 790 20.92 37.82 -50.54
N ASP A 791 21.20 38.61 -51.57
CA ASP A 791 22.07 39.78 -51.57
C ASP A 791 21.51 40.97 -50.76
N ASN A 792 22.46 41.69 -50.14
CA ASN A 792 22.55 43.13 -49.94
C ASN A 792 21.46 43.89 -49.18
N GLU A 793 21.80 44.35 -47.97
CA GLU A 793 22.25 45.74 -47.80
C GLU A 793 23.03 45.91 -46.49
N MET A 794 24.27 46.37 -46.63
CA MET A 794 25.16 46.78 -45.56
C MET A 794 25.14 48.30 -45.52
N GLU A 795 24.70 48.92 -44.42
CA GLU A 795 25.19 50.25 -44.10
C GLU A 795 25.31 50.52 -42.60
N SER A 796 26.48 51.03 -42.26
CA SER A 796 26.90 51.51 -40.94
C SER A 796 26.13 52.78 -40.54
N LYS A 797 25.83 52.95 -39.25
CA LYS A 797 26.36 54.03 -38.40
C LYS A 797 25.69 54.09 -37.03
N THR A 798 26.56 54.34 -36.05
CA THR A 798 26.35 54.99 -34.75
C THR A 798 25.15 55.94 -34.67
N VAL A 799 24.44 55.97 -33.54
CA VAL A 799 24.34 57.13 -32.62
C VAL A 799 23.45 56.80 -31.41
N THR A 800 23.90 57.33 -30.29
CA THR A 800 23.39 57.39 -28.91
C THR A 800 22.04 58.10 -28.71
N VAL A 801 21.45 57.90 -27.52
CA VAL A 801 20.70 58.87 -26.66
C VAL A 801 19.24 58.50 -26.32
N ASP A 802 19.08 58.18 -25.02
CA ASP A 802 18.05 58.55 -24.04
C ASP A 802 16.55 58.15 -24.10
N MET A 803 16.20 57.47 -22.99
CA MET A 803 15.37 57.97 -21.86
C MET A 803 13.85 57.77 -21.86
N SER A 804 13.45 57.23 -20.71
CA SER A 804 12.25 57.47 -19.89
C SER A 804 10.91 56.85 -20.28
N ALA A 805 10.59 55.79 -19.53
CA ALA A 805 9.56 55.77 -18.48
C ALA A 805 8.34 56.68 -18.64
N HIS A 806 7.13 56.10 -18.56
CA HIS A 806 6.27 56.29 -17.39
C HIS A 806 5.04 55.36 -17.35
N PHE A 807 4.84 54.82 -16.16
CA PHE A 807 3.63 54.31 -15.52
C PHE A 807 2.27 54.86 -16.01
N ALA A 808 1.25 54.00 -16.04
CA ALA A 808 0.03 54.19 -15.22
C ALA A 808 -0.84 52.92 -15.14
N VAL A 809 -1.18 52.58 -13.90
CA VAL A 809 -2.13 51.54 -13.45
C VAL A 809 -3.56 52.09 -13.52
N ARG A 810 -4.54 51.26 -13.91
CA ARG A 810 -5.95 51.35 -13.45
C ARG A 810 -6.69 50.00 -13.58
N GLU A 811 -6.92 49.35 -12.44
CA GLU A 811 -7.96 48.34 -12.14
C GLU A 811 -9.38 48.92 -12.42
N GLU A 812 -10.49 48.21 -12.66
CA GLU A 812 -10.88 46.80 -12.74
C GLU A 812 -12.31 46.79 -13.35
N ARG A 813 -12.70 45.74 -14.08
CA ARG A 813 -13.98 45.00 -13.88
C ARG A 813 -14.13 43.81 -14.84
N GLU A 814 -13.90 42.63 -14.26
CA GLU A 814 -14.58 41.33 -14.41
C GLU A 814 -15.27 40.95 -15.74
N LYS A 815 -14.79 39.88 -16.40
CA LYS A 815 -15.35 38.52 -16.23
C LYS A 815 -14.62 37.45 -17.08
N LYS A 816 -14.14 36.44 -16.34
CA LYS A 816 -14.18 34.97 -16.59
C LYS A 816 -13.23 34.26 -17.58
N GLU A 817 -12.39 33.44 -16.92
CA GLU A 817 -12.15 31.99 -17.12
C GLU A 817 -11.19 31.55 -18.25
N ASP A 818 -9.90 31.70 -17.92
CA ASP A 818 -8.84 30.68 -17.89
C ASP A 818 -9.00 29.38 -18.70
N GLY A 819 -8.10 29.25 -19.67
CA GLY A 819 -7.59 27.96 -20.12
C GLY A 819 -6.54 27.43 -19.15
N ASN A 820 -6.65 26.16 -18.79
CA ASN A 820 -5.59 25.41 -18.13
C ASN A 820 -4.76 24.70 -19.20
N ASN A 821 -3.43 24.81 -19.13
CA ASN A 821 -2.53 23.87 -19.80
C ASN A 821 -1.69 23.17 -18.73
N ASN A 822 -1.73 21.84 -18.77
CA ASN A 822 -1.17 20.92 -17.80
C ASN A 822 0.35 21.06 -17.62
N GLN A 823 0.83 20.79 -16.40
CA GLN A 823 2.08 20.08 -16.22
C GLN A 823 1.90 18.93 -15.23
N ALA A 824 2.34 17.76 -15.70
CA ALA A 824 2.33 16.47 -15.04
C ALA A 824 3.25 16.41 -13.82
N LYS A 825 3.00 15.43 -12.93
CA LYS A 825 3.99 14.36 -12.73
C LYS A 825 3.48 13.13 -11.97
N ASP A 826 3.97 12.00 -12.49
CA ASP A 826 4.38 10.75 -11.86
C ASP A 826 3.33 9.69 -11.49
N MET A 827 3.25 8.68 -12.37
CA MET A 827 2.88 7.31 -12.00
C MET A 827 4.07 6.38 -12.32
N MET A 828 4.50 5.65 -11.30
CA MET A 828 5.64 4.74 -11.29
C MET A 828 5.19 3.31 -11.70
N ASN A 829 6.03 2.65 -12.51
CA ASN A 829 6.04 1.21 -12.85
C ASN A 829 6.11 0.33 -11.56
N LEU A 830 5.68 -0.93 -11.40
CA LEU A 830 5.66 -2.21 -12.15
C LEU A 830 5.02 -3.29 -11.17
N PRO A 831 4.75 -4.61 -11.45
CA PRO A 831 4.67 -5.43 -12.68
C PRO A 831 3.34 -6.19 -12.92
N LEU A 832 3.15 -6.55 -14.18
CA LEU A 832 2.00 -7.26 -14.76
C LEU A 832 2.31 -8.75 -15.06
N ALA A 833 2.98 -9.49 -14.18
CA ALA A 833 3.61 -10.77 -14.57
C ALA A 833 2.96 -12.06 -14.04
N PHE A 834 2.05 -12.04 -13.06
CA PHE A 834 1.59 -13.29 -12.43
C PHE A 834 0.39 -14.00 -13.11
N PRO A 835 -0.67 -13.30 -13.57
CA PRO A 835 -1.85 -14.00 -14.12
C PRO A 835 -1.62 -14.55 -15.54
N TYR A 836 -0.73 -13.94 -16.34
CA TYR A 836 -0.39 -14.42 -17.69
C TYR A 836 0.43 -15.71 -17.67
N LEU A 837 1.31 -15.89 -16.68
CA LEU A 837 2.11 -17.10 -16.50
C LEU A 837 1.25 -18.32 -16.08
N LEU A 838 0.21 -18.09 -15.28
CA LEU A 838 -0.76 -19.12 -14.91
C LEU A 838 -1.67 -19.55 -16.07
N MET A 839 -2.05 -18.61 -16.94
CA MET A 839 -2.83 -18.92 -18.15
C MET A 839 -1.99 -19.72 -19.16
N LEU A 840 -0.72 -19.36 -19.35
CA LEU A 840 0.21 -20.10 -20.20
C LEU A 840 0.50 -21.50 -19.67
N SER A 841 0.71 -21.65 -18.35
CA SER A 841 0.95 -22.97 -17.74
C SER A 841 -0.29 -23.88 -17.80
N GLY A 842 -1.50 -23.31 -17.63
CA GLY A 842 -2.77 -24.02 -17.78
C GLY A 842 -3.01 -24.50 -19.22
N CYS A 843 -2.69 -23.68 -20.22
CA CYS A 843 -2.79 -24.07 -21.64
C CYS A 843 -1.80 -25.18 -22.00
N ILE A 844 -0.57 -25.12 -21.48
CA ILE A 844 0.46 -26.16 -21.71
C ILE A 844 0.07 -27.48 -21.04
N LEU A 845 -0.50 -27.43 -19.82
CA LEU A 845 -0.99 -28.61 -19.11
C LEU A 845 -2.16 -29.26 -19.86
N LEU A 846 -3.09 -28.46 -20.39
CA LEU A 846 -4.21 -28.95 -21.19
C LEU A 846 -3.75 -29.59 -22.51
N LEU A 847 -2.74 -29.01 -23.17
CA LEU A 847 -2.14 -29.59 -24.38
C LEU A 847 -1.41 -30.91 -24.10
N LEU A 848 -0.74 -31.03 -22.94
CA LEU A 848 -0.14 -32.29 -22.49
C LEU A 848 -1.20 -33.37 -22.24
N VAL A 849 -2.31 -33.02 -21.58
CA VAL A 849 -3.42 -33.96 -21.34
C VAL A 849 -4.06 -34.40 -22.66
N LEU A 850 -4.24 -33.49 -23.62
CA LEU A 850 -4.77 -33.81 -24.95
C LEU A 850 -3.81 -34.67 -25.79
N ALA A 851 -2.48 -34.46 -25.66
CA ALA A 851 -1.47 -35.30 -26.29
C ALA A 851 -1.45 -36.73 -25.71
N ILE A 852 -1.61 -36.87 -24.39
CA ILE A 852 -1.69 -38.17 -23.70
C ILE A 852 -2.96 -38.92 -24.09
N LEU A 853 -4.11 -38.22 -24.17
CA LEU A 853 -5.36 -38.83 -24.65
C LEU A 853 -5.27 -39.22 -26.13
N GLY A 854 -4.60 -38.44 -26.97
CA GLY A 854 -4.35 -38.78 -28.38
C GLY A 854 -3.51 -40.04 -28.57
N LEU A 855 -2.56 -40.31 -27.67
CA LEU A 855 -1.77 -41.56 -27.68
C LEU A 855 -2.60 -42.80 -27.35
N CYS A 856 -3.67 -42.67 -26.56
CA CYS A 856 -4.55 -43.79 -26.20
C CYS A 856 -5.44 -44.28 -27.36
N PHE A 857 -5.58 -43.49 -28.44
CA PHE A 857 -6.43 -43.80 -29.58
C PHE A 857 -5.65 -43.99 -30.90
N GLN A 858 -4.35 -44.32 -30.81
CA GLN A 858 -3.57 -44.69 -31.99
C GLN A 858 -4.04 -46.03 -32.60
N PRO A 859 -4.05 -46.20 -33.94
CA PRO A 859 -4.67 -47.35 -34.62
C PRO A 859 -3.95 -48.70 -34.43
N ALA A 860 -2.93 -48.77 -33.57
CA ALA A 860 -1.93 -49.85 -33.58
C ALA A 860 -2.05 -50.85 -32.41
N LEU A 861 -3.12 -50.81 -31.61
CA LEU A 861 -3.38 -51.79 -30.55
C LEU A 861 -4.60 -52.66 -30.90
N PRO A 862 -4.48 -54.01 -30.89
CA PRO A 862 -5.58 -54.90 -31.23
C PRO A 862 -6.60 -54.93 -30.08
N MET A 863 -7.78 -54.33 -30.32
CA MET A 863 -8.91 -54.38 -29.37
C MET A 863 -9.70 -55.68 -29.53
N PRO A 864 -10.18 -56.31 -28.43
CA PRO A 864 -10.92 -57.58 -28.51
C PRO A 864 -12.32 -57.37 -29.12
N ASP A 865 -12.73 -58.28 -30.01
CA ASP A 865 -14.05 -58.32 -30.65
C ASP A 865 -15.18 -58.49 -29.62
N THR A 866 -15.62 -57.39 -29.03
CA THR A 866 -16.82 -57.32 -28.20
C THR A 866 -17.77 -56.26 -28.77
N PRO A 867 -19.09 -56.52 -28.82
CA PRO A 867 -20.05 -55.67 -29.52
C PRO A 867 -20.16 -54.25 -28.94
N TYR A 868 -19.69 -54.01 -27.72
CA TYR A 868 -19.69 -52.70 -27.07
C TYR A 868 -18.60 -51.76 -27.61
N ALA A 869 -17.45 -52.26 -28.09
CA ALA A 869 -16.34 -51.42 -28.54
C ALA A 869 -16.57 -50.72 -29.90
N ARG A 870 -17.49 -51.22 -30.73
CA ARG A 870 -17.78 -50.68 -32.08
C ARG A 870 -18.47 -49.32 -32.08
N TRP A 871 -19.20 -48.97 -31.02
CA TRP A 871 -19.97 -47.72 -30.95
C TRP A 871 -19.26 -46.59 -30.20
N TYR A 872 -18.47 -46.90 -29.17
CA TYR A 872 -17.81 -45.87 -28.37
C TYR A 872 -16.61 -45.21 -29.07
N HIS A 873 -15.83 -45.96 -29.84
CA HIS A 873 -14.65 -45.42 -30.52
C HIS A 873 -14.98 -44.32 -31.56
N PRO A 874 -15.97 -44.49 -32.47
CA PRO A 874 -16.35 -43.42 -33.39
C PRO A 874 -17.02 -42.23 -32.67
N PHE A 875 -17.78 -42.47 -31.60
CA PHE A 875 -18.42 -41.39 -30.84
C PHE A 875 -17.39 -40.50 -30.12
N PHE A 876 -16.40 -41.11 -29.46
CA PHE A 876 -15.31 -40.38 -28.81
C PHE A 876 -14.37 -39.71 -29.82
N ALA A 877 -14.06 -40.35 -30.95
CA ALA A 877 -13.26 -39.74 -32.02
C ALA A 877 -13.97 -38.52 -32.64
N THR A 878 -15.28 -38.60 -32.85
CA THR A 878 -16.08 -37.46 -33.35
C THR A 878 -16.13 -36.34 -32.33
N GLY A 879 -16.29 -36.66 -31.03
CA GLY A 879 -16.22 -35.67 -29.95
C GLY A 879 -14.86 -34.98 -29.84
N TYR A 880 -13.77 -35.73 -30.00
CA TYR A 880 -12.41 -35.19 -30.00
C TYR A 880 -12.18 -34.21 -31.17
N MET A 881 -12.60 -34.57 -32.39
CA MET A 881 -12.49 -33.70 -33.57
C MET A 881 -13.30 -32.40 -33.43
N MET A 882 -14.52 -32.48 -32.88
CA MET A 882 -15.35 -31.30 -32.61
C MET A 882 -14.72 -30.37 -31.55
N PHE A 883 -14.12 -30.95 -30.50
CA PHE A 883 -13.46 -30.19 -29.45
C PHE A 883 -12.17 -29.50 -29.97
N GLN A 884 -11.41 -30.17 -30.84
CA GLN A 884 -10.22 -29.59 -31.48
C GLN A 884 -10.59 -28.41 -32.39
N PHE A 885 -11.69 -28.51 -33.14
CA PHE A 885 -12.20 -27.40 -33.96
C PHE A 885 -12.65 -26.21 -33.10
N ALA A 886 -13.41 -26.45 -32.03
CA ALA A 886 -13.87 -25.39 -31.12
C ALA A 886 -12.69 -24.69 -30.43
N TYR A 887 -11.67 -25.44 -30.01
CA TYR A 887 -10.45 -24.89 -29.41
C TYR A 887 -9.67 -24.02 -30.42
N SER A 888 -9.51 -24.48 -31.66
CA SER A 888 -8.86 -23.69 -32.71
C SER A 888 -9.63 -22.40 -33.00
N ALA A 889 -10.97 -22.45 -33.07
CA ALA A 889 -11.79 -21.27 -33.29
C ALA A 889 -11.67 -20.25 -32.14
N PHE A 890 -11.57 -20.72 -30.89
CA PHE A 890 -11.42 -19.85 -29.73
C PHE A 890 -10.05 -19.17 -29.70
N VAL A 891 -8.96 -19.90 -29.96
CA VAL A 891 -7.61 -19.33 -30.03
C VAL A 891 -7.48 -18.35 -31.19
N SER A 892 -7.97 -18.71 -32.39
CA SER A 892 -7.99 -17.80 -33.54
C SER A 892 -8.86 -16.57 -33.28
N GLY A 893 -10.01 -16.72 -32.61
CA GLY A 893 -10.87 -15.62 -32.20
C GLY A 893 -10.19 -14.66 -31.22
N THR A 894 -9.50 -15.18 -30.20
CA THR A 894 -8.76 -14.35 -29.24
C THR A 894 -7.60 -13.59 -29.89
N MET A 895 -6.88 -14.21 -30.83
CA MET A 895 -5.85 -13.51 -31.63
C MET A 895 -6.45 -12.45 -32.55
N PHE A 896 -7.58 -12.73 -33.20
CA PHE A 896 -8.29 -11.76 -34.02
C PHE A 896 -8.76 -10.55 -33.20
N PHE A 897 -9.32 -10.76 -32.00
CA PHE A 897 -9.73 -9.68 -31.11
C PHE A 897 -8.54 -8.87 -30.58
N LEU A 898 -7.41 -9.52 -30.27
CA LEU A 898 -6.18 -8.81 -29.88
C LEU A 898 -5.64 -7.93 -31.01
N ILE A 899 -5.58 -8.46 -32.23
CA ILE A 899 -5.19 -7.73 -33.43
C ILE A 899 -6.18 -6.58 -33.69
N LEU A 900 -7.49 -6.82 -33.52
CA LEU A 900 -8.52 -5.80 -33.67
C LEU A 900 -8.36 -4.69 -32.62
N THR A 901 -8.10 -5.01 -31.35
CA THR A 901 -7.84 -3.99 -30.31
C THR A 901 -6.59 -3.15 -30.59
N VAL A 902 -5.53 -3.77 -31.12
CA VAL A 902 -4.31 -3.06 -31.52
C VAL A 902 -4.57 -2.15 -32.73
N ILE A 903 -5.31 -2.63 -33.74
CA ILE A 903 -5.66 -1.85 -34.93
C ILE A 903 -6.63 -0.70 -34.59
N THR A 904 -7.65 -0.94 -33.76
CA THR A 904 -8.60 0.10 -33.35
C THR A 904 -7.99 1.13 -32.42
N SER A 905 -6.91 0.80 -31.67
CA SER A 905 -6.20 1.76 -30.81
C SER A 905 -5.61 2.94 -31.60
N HIS A 906 -5.25 2.73 -32.87
CA HIS A 906 -4.66 3.76 -33.71
C HIS A 906 -5.70 4.71 -34.32
N HIS A 907 -6.96 4.27 -34.45
CA HIS A 907 -8.06 5.10 -34.97
C HIS A 907 -8.89 5.78 -33.88
N VAL A 908 -8.87 5.29 -32.64
CA VAL A 908 -9.52 5.95 -31.49
C VAL A 908 -8.73 7.18 -31.01
N ASN A 909 -7.39 7.17 -31.16
CA ASN A 909 -6.55 8.34 -30.85
C ASN A 909 -6.74 9.53 -31.81
N PHE A 910 -7.36 9.31 -32.97
CA PHE A 910 -7.66 10.37 -33.95
C PHE A 910 -9.01 11.05 -33.69
N VAL A 911 -10.00 10.33 -33.13
CA VAL A 911 -11.33 10.89 -32.83
C VAL A 911 -11.35 11.64 -31.49
N MET A 912 -10.41 11.35 -30.59
CA MET A 912 -10.36 11.98 -29.26
C MET A 912 -9.70 13.38 -29.25
N SER A 913 -9.12 13.84 -30.37
CA SER A 913 -8.44 15.14 -30.43
C SER A 913 -9.32 16.31 -30.88
N HIS A 914 -10.55 16.10 -31.34
CA HIS A 914 -11.42 17.16 -31.89
C HIS A 914 -12.91 17.10 -31.45
N GLY A 915 -13.21 16.42 -30.34
CA GLY A 915 -14.59 16.24 -29.87
C GLY A 915 -14.84 16.70 -28.43
N GLN A 916 -14.42 17.91 -28.05
CA GLN A 916 -14.89 18.54 -26.81
C GLN A 916 -16.08 19.47 -27.11
N LEU A 917 -17.30 19.07 -26.73
CA LEU A 917 -18.28 19.91 -26.02
C LEU A 917 -19.50 19.04 -25.65
N GLY A 918 -19.58 18.57 -24.40
CA GLY A 918 -20.78 17.86 -23.94
C GLY A 918 -20.66 16.95 -22.73
N ALA A 919 -19.54 16.93 -21.99
CA ALA A 919 -19.42 16.08 -20.80
C ALA A 919 -18.57 16.73 -19.69
N MET A 920 -19.12 17.78 -19.07
CA MET A 920 -18.74 18.17 -17.70
C MET A 920 -20.03 18.20 -16.90
N ASN A 921 -20.38 17.06 -16.28
CA ASN A 921 -21.20 16.95 -15.06
C ASN A 921 -21.48 15.50 -14.61
N THR A 922 -21.03 14.47 -15.33
CA THR A 922 -21.31 13.05 -14.97
C THR A 922 -20.10 12.22 -14.55
N ALA A 923 -18.87 12.76 -14.58
CA ALA A 923 -17.66 12.01 -14.18
C ALA A 923 -17.35 12.10 -12.66
N SER A 924 -17.84 13.12 -11.95
CA SER A 924 -17.57 13.31 -10.52
C SER A 924 -18.27 12.24 -9.65
N SER A 925 -19.49 11.84 -10.01
CA SER A 925 -20.28 10.90 -9.21
C SER A 925 -19.85 9.44 -9.35
N HIS A 926 -19.13 9.06 -10.40
CA HIS A 926 -18.73 7.67 -10.64
C HIS A 926 -17.39 7.31 -9.96
N ILE A 927 -16.51 8.29 -9.76
CA ILE A 927 -15.23 8.11 -9.06
C ILE A 927 -15.44 7.96 -7.55
N GLU A 928 -16.35 8.75 -6.96
CA GLU A 928 -16.70 8.62 -5.53
C GLU A 928 -17.37 7.28 -5.21
N LEU A 929 -18.23 6.79 -6.10
CA LEU A 929 -18.92 5.50 -5.94
C LEU A 929 -17.95 4.31 -6.00
N LEU A 930 -16.95 4.36 -6.88
CA LEU A 930 -15.90 3.33 -6.97
C LEU A 930 -14.91 3.36 -5.79
N GLN A 931 -14.68 4.53 -5.18
CA GLN A 931 -13.88 4.63 -3.96
C GLN A 931 -14.64 4.11 -2.73
N LEU A 932 -15.93 4.44 -2.61
CA LEU A 932 -16.80 3.90 -1.56
C LEU A 932 -16.94 2.38 -1.63
N GLN A 933 -17.11 1.83 -2.84
CA GLN A 933 -17.22 0.38 -3.04
C GLN A 933 -15.93 -0.36 -2.65
N ARG A 934 -14.75 0.18 -3.02
CA ARG A 934 -13.46 -0.39 -2.60
C ARG A 934 -13.21 -0.30 -1.10
N HIS A 935 -13.64 0.79 -0.46
CA HIS A 935 -13.48 0.94 0.99
C HIS A 935 -14.39 -0.02 1.75
N LEU A 936 -15.63 -0.20 1.28
CA LEU A 936 -16.60 -1.16 1.83
C LEU A 936 -16.10 -2.60 1.69
N GLU A 937 -15.57 -2.97 0.52
CA GLU A 937 -15.05 -4.32 0.26
C GLU A 937 -13.76 -4.62 1.06
N GLY A 938 -12.93 -3.60 1.30
CA GLY A 938 -11.79 -3.70 2.21
C GLY A 938 -12.22 -3.89 3.68
N GLU A 939 -13.26 -3.16 4.12
CA GLU A 939 -13.74 -3.25 5.49
C GLU A 939 -14.49 -4.56 5.76
N ILE A 940 -15.26 -5.08 4.80
CA ILE A 940 -15.91 -6.40 4.87
C ILE A 940 -14.85 -7.50 5.03
N ASN A 941 -13.80 -7.50 4.21
CA ASN A 941 -12.72 -8.48 4.32
C ASN A 941 -11.96 -8.38 5.65
N ARG A 942 -11.79 -7.16 6.18
CA ARG A 942 -11.16 -6.95 7.50
C ARG A 942 -12.03 -7.52 8.62
N GLN A 943 -13.34 -7.35 8.55
CA GLN A 943 -14.27 -7.90 9.54
C GLN A 943 -14.39 -9.41 9.44
N ASP A 944 -14.39 -10.00 8.25
CA ASP A 944 -14.39 -11.46 8.07
C ASP A 944 -13.12 -12.11 8.65
N LEU A 945 -11.95 -11.52 8.44
CA LEU A 945 -10.69 -12.02 9.03
C LEU A 945 -10.70 -11.95 10.55
N LEU A 946 -11.29 -10.90 11.13
CA LEU A 946 -11.44 -10.77 12.58
C LEU A 946 -12.48 -11.77 13.13
N ALA A 947 -13.57 -12.01 12.40
CA ALA A 947 -14.58 -13.00 12.74
C ALA A 947 -13.97 -14.42 12.73
N ASP A 948 -13.24 -14.79 11.69
CA ASP A 948 -12.56 -16.09 11.57
C ASP A 948 -11.51 -16.30 12.68
N ALA A 949 -10.74 -15.26 13.00
CA ALA A 949 -9.77 -15.30 14.09
C ALA A 949 -10.46 -15.50 15.45
N SER A 950 -11.56 -14.78 15.70
CA SER A 950 -12.36 -14.92 16.92
C SER A 950 -13.03 -16.28 17.04
N GLN A 951 -13.53 -16.84 15.92
CA GLN A 951 -14.10 -18.18 15.86
C GLN A 951 -13.05 -19.24 16.21
N LYS A 952 -11.82 -19.09 15.72
CA LYS A 952 -10.73 -20.03 16.00
C LYS A 952 -10.34 -20.04 17.49
N ILE A 953 -10.32 -18.86 18.12
CA ILE A 953 -10.05 -18.71 19.56
C ILE A 953 -11.20 -19.32 20.38
N CYS A 954 -12.45 -19.00 20.03
CA CYS A 954 -13.63 -19.56 20.69
C CYS A 954 -13.66 -21.09 20.61
N MET A 955 -13.34 -21.66 19.44
CA MET A 955 -13.26 -23.11 19.25
C MET A 955 -12.13 -23.75 20.07
N GLN A 956 -11.04 -23.03 20.32
CA GLN A 956 -9.94 -23.50 21.15
C GLN A 956 -10.31 -23.48 22.64
N ASP A 957 -11.00 -22.43 23.09
CA ASP A 957 -11.49 -22.31 24.47
C ASP A 957 -12.60 -23.32 24.76
N MET A 958 -13.50 -23.56 23.80
CA MET A 958 -14.49 -24.64 23.91
C MET A 958 -13.83 -26.01 24.10
N ARG A 959 -12.77 -26.33 23.34
CA ARG A 959 -12.07 -27.61 23.52
C ARG A 959 -11.43 -27.71 24.91
N LYS A 960 -10.91 -26.60 25.43
CA LYS A 960 -10.33 -26.53 26.78
C LYS A 960 -11.40 -26.74 27.85
N ILE A 961 -12.55 -26.06 27.74
CA ILE A 961 -13.69 -26.22 28.66
C ILE A 961 -14.20 -27.66 28.64
N VAL A 962 -14.37 -28.28 27.46
CA VAL A 962 -14.80 -29.68 27.35
C VAL A 962 -13.80 -30.64 27.99
N SER A 963 -12.49 -30.38 27.83
CA SER A 963 -11.44 -31.15 28.50
C SER A 963 -11.50 -31.00 30.03
N ASP A 964 -11.68 -29.79 30.53
CA ASP A 964 -11.71 -29.52 31.97
C ASP A 964 -12.99 -30.05 32.62
N LEU A 965 -14.13 -29.99 31.93
CA LEU A 965 -15.39 -30.60 32.37
C LEU A 965 -15.28 -32.14 32.41
N LYS A 966 -14.53 -32.74 31.49
CA LYS A 966 -14.25 -34.19 31.51
C LYS A 966 -13.38 -34.58 32.71
N LYS A 967 -12.37 -33.77 33.06
CA LYS A 967 -11.55 -33.98 34.27
C LYS A 967 -12.37 -33.81 35.54
N PHE A 968 -13.24 -32.81 35.58
CA PHE A 968 -14.14 -32.57 36.71
C PHE A 968 -15.14 -33.73 36.89
N HIS A 969 -15.72 -34.23 35.79
CA HIS A 969 -16.59 -35.42 35.77
C HIS A 969 -15.88 -36.65 36.34
N GLN A 970 -14.63 -36.90 35.92
CA GLN A 970 -13.82 -38.01 36.41
C GLN A 970 -13.55 -37.89 37.92
N SER A 971 -13.20 -36.69 38.39
CA SER A 971 -12.93 -36.42 39.81
C SER A 971 -14.18 -36.56 40.71
N LEU A 972 -15.37 -36.29 40.18
CA LEU A 972 -16.64 -36.47 40.90
C LEU A 972 -17.03 -37.95 41.03
N LEU A 973 -16.79 -38.73 39.98
CA LEU A 973 -17.02 -40.18 39.99
C LEU A 973 -16.05 -40.91 40.93
N ASP A 974 -14.79 -40.49 40.99
CA ASP A 974 -13.78 -41.09 41.88
C ASP A 974 -14.03 -40.76 43.38
N SER A 975 -14.75 -39.68 43.68
CA SER A 975 -15.07 -39.23 45.05
C SER A 975 -16.24 -39.99 45.70
N THR A 976 -17.11 -40.61 44.91
CA THR A 976 -18.32 -41.29 45.42
C THR A 976 -18.02 -42.77 45.68
N LYS A 977 -18.23 -43.28 46.91
CA LYS A 977 -17.88 -44.68 47.27
C LYS A 977 -18.97 -45.71 46.93
N ASP A 978 -20.20 -45.29 46.68
CA ASP A 978 -21.35 -46.19 46.46
C ASP A 978 -21.64 -46.42 44.96
N VAL A 979 -21.78 -47.68 44.55
CA VAL A 979 -21.82 -48.10 43.13
C VAL A 979 -23.16 -47.75 42.47
N PHE A 980 -24.25 -47.74 43.25
CA PHE A 980 -25.59 -47.44 42.72
C PHE A 980 -25.76 -45.95 42.42
N GLU A 981 -25.26 -45.07 43.29
CA GLU A 981 -25.30 -43.61 43.09
C GLU A 981 -24.36 -43.16 41.97
N ARG A 982 -23.21 -43.83 41.76
CA ARG A 982 -22.35 -43.57 40.59
C ARG A 982 -23.09 -43.77 39.27
N ASN A 983 -23.81 -44.88 39.11
CA ASN A 983 -24.51 -45.19 37.87
C ASN A 983 -25.68 -44.22 37.61
N ARG A 984 -26.38 -43.78 38.66
CA ARG A 984 -27.45 -42.78 38.55
C ARG A 984 -26.91 -41.38 38.21
N LEU A 985 -25.78 -40.99 38.81
CA LEU A 985 -25.13 -39.71 38.53
C LEU A 985 -24.56 -39.67 37.10
N ASP A 986 -23.98 -40.77 36.62
CA ASP A 986 -23.44 -40.85 35.26
C ASP A 986 -24.56 -40.77 34.20
N LEU A 987 -25.73 -41.35 34.47
CA LEU A 987 -26.90 -41.24 33.60
C LEU A 987 -27.41 -39.78 33.49
N LEU A 988 -27.52 -39.08 34.62
CA LEU A 988 -27.99 -37.68 34.66
C LEU A 988 -26.99 -36.71 33.99
N LEU A 989 -25.69 -36.93 34.20
CA LEU A 989 -24.64 -36.13 33.59
C LEU A 989 -24.54 -36.40 32.08
N SER A 990 -24.81 -37.64 31.63
CA SER A 990 -24.88 -37.96 30.20
C SER A 990 -26.04 -37.27 29.49
N GLN A 991 -27.21 -37.14 30.14
CA GLN A 991 -28.36 -36.40 29.61
C GLN A 991 -28.09 -34.90 29.53
N GLN A 992 -27.48 -34.30 30.56
CA GLN A 992 -27.10 -32.88 30.52
C GLN A 992 -26.08 -32.60 29.42
N LYS A 993 -25.12 -33.49 29.20
CA LYS A 993 -24.11 -33.36 28.14
C LYS A 993 -24.73 -33.33 26.74
N LEU A 994 -25.77 -34.13 26.52
CA LEU A 994 -26.50 -34.16 25.25
C LEU A 994 -27.28 -32.86 25.03
N HIS A 995 -27.96 -32.38 26.07
CA HIS A 995 -28.73 -31.13 26.02
C HIS A 995 -27.86 -29.88 25.77
N VAL A 996 -26.70 -29.80 26.44
CA VAL A 996 -25.75 -28.69 26.25
C VAL A 996 -25.16 -28.71 24.83
N ARG A 997 -24.86 -29.90 24.29
CA ARG A 997 -24.35 -30.04 22.92
C ARG A 997 -25.38 -29.63 21.88
N GLU A 998 -26.64 -30.00 22.08
CA GLU A 998 -27.74 -29.65 21.17
C GLU A 998 -28.02 -28.15 21.18
N LYS A 999 -28.07 -27.55 22.37
CA LYS A 999 -28.25 -26.09 22.53
C LYS A 999 -27.11 -25.31 21.90
N LEU A 1000 -25.88 -25.76 22.12
CA LEU A 1000 -24.71 -25.06 21.64
C LEU A 1000 -24.50 -25.21 20.12
N MET A 1001 -24.88 -26.34 19.51
CA MET A 1001 -24.95 -26.45 18.04
C MET A 1001 -25.99 -25.50 17.45
N LYS A 1002 -27.13 -25.34 18.12
CA LYS A 1002 -28.22 -24.44 17.70
C LYS A 1002 -27.82 -22.96 17.81
N ASP A 1003 -27.07 -22.61 18.85
CA ASP A 1003 -26.54 -21.25 19.04
C ASP A 1003 -25.40 -20.96 18.03
N LEU A 1004 -24.62 -21.97 17.63
CA LEU A 1004 -23.57 -21.82 16.61
C LEU A 1004 -24.13 -21.67 15.20
N ASP A 1005 -25.24 -22.35 14.87
CA ASP A 1005 -25.98 -22.17 13.61
C ASP A 1005 -26.78 -20.86 13.57
N HIS A 1006 -27.10 -20.25 14.72
CA HIS A 1006 -27.74 -18.93 14.79
C HIS A 1006 -26.72 -17.78 14.69
N PHE A 1007 -25.46 -18.04 15.06
CA PHE A 1007 -24.36 -17.09 14.98
C PHE A 1007 -23.74 -17.03 13.57
N ARG A 1008 -23.83 -18.11 12.81
CA ARG A 1008 -23.54 -18.15 11.37
C ARG A 1008 -24.66 -17.49 10.58
#